data_AF-A0A3C1PB95-F1
#
_entry.id   AF-A0A3C1PB95-F1
#
_cell.length_a   1.000
_cell.length_b   1.000
_cell.length_c   1.000
_cell.angle_alpha   90.00
_cell.angle_beta   90.00
_cell.angle_gamma   90.00
#
_symmetry.space_group_name_H-M   'P 1'
#
loop_
_entity.id
_entity.type
_entity.pdbx_description
1 polymer ?
#
loop_
_entity_poly.entity_id
_entity_poly.type
_entity_poly.pdbx_seq_one_letter_code
_entity_poly.pdbx_strand_id
1 'polypeptide(L)'
;MSHPLSPQCQNLQHQVESLVKLLHQEPSLRQQDITAVNASLKKVISPKFEIVFAGAFSAGKSMLINALLERELLYSAEGHATGTECYIDYAEPDQERVVLTFLSEAEIREQVASLCQLLGLSSNVNINRNDMIDILVEGCAKIIQQEGGVNKSERAKQAKALDLLIKGFTENRDRIQTLNNATYSMEQFNFSNLKEAASYARRGSNSAVLKRIEYYCYHPLLQDGNVIIDTPGIDAPVAKDAQLTYNKIEHPDTSAVVCVLKPASAGEMTIEETELLEIIRKNPSIRDRVFYIFNRIDETWYNAQLRQRLDNLIYSDFQDTTRVYKTSGLLGFYGSQIKGTSGRDRFGLDSIFAESIKGLGGEEETPQFVYAFNQYCAFSRKLPVQFQLTFNAYESPNQNYTRVLADWGQPLIDQLIKDSGIEDFRTAITYYLTEEKRPQLFKNLADDLEDICIPLRKYYESIEMDLDSQPREIEAMKALELQLLNQQLQEAGQEFRDHITEEINQIITSKCDSFEQDFKQLESRMVRRLDELLDGFSVKEAYSRATFNHSRNATAPLLAVLVEALYYLANQLEDILVESVKSVNAGFFRRLVEKVRKTEYYRKLNRLLGNDGGLEKRLKELEAEVNQALIAMAKTECDRYVRESPKFYDEGTFSIYQFRQTLLQTSSSYDVKAIVDAEPAIRQF
;
A
#
# COMPACT_ATOMS: atom_id res chain seq x y z
N MET A 1 14.51 -17.34 -27.40
CA MET A 1 14.19 -17.96 -26.10
C MET A 1 13.59 -16.84 -25.28
N SER A 2 12.29 -16.88 -25.03
CA SER A 2 11.65 -15.98 -24.06
C SER A 2 12.40 -16.16 -22.74
N HIS A 3 13.10 -15.13 -22.25
CA HIS A 3 13.61 -15.18 -20.89
C HIS A 3 12.39 -15.16 -19.98
N PRO A 4 11.99 -16.30 -19.39
CA PRO A 4 10.86 -16.30 -18.48
C PRO A 4 11.22 -15.34 -17.36
N LEU A 5 10.24 -14.58 -16.88
CA LEU A 5 10.39 -13.89 -15.60
C LEU A 5 11.03 -14.87 -14.61
N SER A 6 12.03 -14.38 -13.86
CA SER A 6 12.61 -15.15 -12.74
C SER A 6 11.48 -15.86 -11.99
N PRO A 7 11.64 -17.11 -11.54
CA PRO A 7 10.62 -17.81 -10.77
C PRO A 7 10.05 -16.97 -9.61
N GLN A 8 10.88 -16.09 -9.04
CA GLN A 8 10.52 -15.17 -7.96
C GLN A 8 9.56 -14.05 -8.41
N CYS A 9 9.58 -13.68 -9.69
CA CYS A 9 8.76 -12.64 -10.32
C CYS A 9 7.51 -13.18 -11.05
N GLN A 10 7.25 -14.48 -11.02
CA GLN A 10 6.06 -15.06 -11.69
C GLN A 10 4.73 -14.51 -11.14
N ASN A 11 4.71 -14.12 -9.86
CA ASN A 11 3.54 -13.52 -9.19
C ASN A 11 3.77 -12.05 -8.84
N LEU A 12 4.62 -11.34 -9.58
CA LEU A 12 5.04 -9.97 -9.25
C LEU A 12 3.85 -9.02 -9.11
N GLN A 13 2.85 -9.15 -9.99
CA GLN A 13 1.62 -8.35 -9.88
C GLN A 13 0.95 -8.52 -8.52
N HIS A 14 0.68 -9.76 -8.12
CA HIS A 14 0.04 -10.07 -6.85
C HIS A 14 0.89 -9.64 -5.64
N GLN A 15 2.22 -9.75 -5.73
CA GLN A 15 3.14 -9.31 -4.68
C GLN A 15 3.07 -7.78 -4.49
N VAL A 16 3.12 -7.00 -5.59
CA VAL A 16 3.00 -5.55 -5.52
C VAL A 16 1.61 -5.13 -5.04
N GLU A 17 0.54 -5.76 -5.54
CA GLU A 17 -0.82 -5.53 -5.06
C GLU A 17 -0.98 -5.80 -3.55
N SER A 18 -0.28 -6.82 -3.03
CA SER A 18 -0.28 -7.13 -1.59
C SER A 18 0.41 -6.03 -0.77
N LEU A 19 1.54 -5.49 -1.24
CA LEU A 19 2.21 -4.35 -0.61
C LEU A 19 1.33 -3.09 -0.63
N VAL A 20 0.71 -2.81 -1.78
CA VAL A 20 -0.23 -1.69 -1.93
C VAL A 20 -1.42 -1.87 -0.99
N LYS A 21 -1.91 -3.10 -0.79
CA LYS A 21 -2.99 -3.39 0.16
C LYS A 21 -2.58 -3.09 1.60
N LEU A 22 -1.37 -3.48 2.03
CA LEU A 22 -0.84 -3.13 3.36
C LEU A 22 -0.77 -1.61 3.52
N LEU A 23 -0.26 -0.90 2.52
CA LEU A 23 -0.21 0.57 2.53
C LEU A 23 -1.58 1.22 2.73
N HIS A 24 -2.61 0.71 2.04
CA HIS A 24 -3.98 1.23 2.15
C HIS A 24 -4.68 0.83 3.45
N GLN A 25 -4.23 -0.22 4.15
CA GLN A 25 -4.77 -0.58 5.46
C GLN A 25 -4.36 0.44 6.52
N GLU A 26 -3.18 1.06 6.37
CA GLU A 26 -2.65 1.99 7.34
C GLU A 26 -3.14 3.45 7.13
N PRO A 27 -3.88 4.05 8.08
CA PRO A 27 -4.47 5.38 7.90
C PRO A 27 -3.47 6.50 7.64
N SER A 28 -2.27 6.40 8.22
CA SER A 28 -1.18 7.38 8.07
C SER A 28 -0.47 7.31 6.72
N LEU A 29 -0.58 6.17 6.01
CA LEU A 29 0.14 5.92 4.76
C LEU A 29 -0.77 5.86 3.52
N ARG A 30 -2.09 5.70 3.71
CA ARG A 30 -3.09 5.56 2.62
C ARG A 30 -3.07 6.69 1.57
N GLN A 31 -2.58 7.89 1.89
CA GLN A 31 -2.54 9.02 0.95
C GLN A 31 -1.30 9.05 0.03
N GLN A 32 -0.38 8.10 0.15
CA GLN A 32 0.77 8.03 -0.76
C GLN A 32 0.34 7.79 -2.21
N ASP A 33 1.01 8.48 -3.13
CA ASP A 33 0.79 8.31 -4.56
C ASP A 33 1.44 7.01 -5.05
N ILE A 34 0.64 6.14 -5.64
CA ILE A 34 1.07 4.86 -6.22
C ILE A 34 1.09 4.88 -7.75
N THR A 35 0.90 6.05 -8.37
CA THR A 35 0.80 6.18 -9.83
C THR A 35 2.07 5.70 -10.53
N ALA A 36 3.24 6.08 -10.00
CA ALA A 36 4.54 5.63 -10.51
C ALA A 36 4.67 4.10 -10.44
N VAL A 37 4.38 3.50 -9.28
CA VAL A 37 4.42 2.05 -9.06
C VAL A 37 3.49 1.32 -10.02
N ASN A 38 2.27 1.79 -10.22
CA ASN A 38 1.33 1.17 -11.16
C ASN A 38 1.83 1.28 -12.62
N ALA A 39 2.42 2.42 -13.00
CA ALA A 39 2.98 2.61 -14.33
C ALA A 39 4.18 1.69 -14.58
N SER A 40 5.12 1.61 -13.64
CA SER A 40 6.29 0.74 -13.71
C SER A 40 5.91 -0.74 -13.65
N LEU A 41 4.94 -1.12 -12.81
CA LEU A 41 4.42 -2.48 -12.74
C LEU A 41 3.81 -2.91 -14.07
N LYS A 42 2.99 -2.05 -14.68
CA LYS A 42 2.40 -2.31 -16.01
C LYS A 42 3.49 -2.52 -17.06
N LYS A 43 4.56 -1.70 -17.04
CA LYS A 43 5.71 -1.85 -17.95
C LYS A 43 6.46 -3.16 -17.72
N VAL A 44 6.56 -3.65 -16.49
CA VAL A 44 7.24 -4.92 -16.19
C VAL A 44 6.41 -6.15 -16.59
N ILE A 45 5.09 -6.13 -16.35
CA ILE A 45 4.19 -7.28 -16.62
C ILE A 45 3.96 -7.45 -18.12
N SER A 46 3.70 -6.35 -18.82
CA SER A 46 3.41 -6.34 -20.26
C SER A 46 4.28 -5.30 -20.93
N PRO A 47 5.61 -5.56 -21.02
CA PRO A 47 6.52 -4.61 -21.63
C PRO A 47 6.13 -4.35 -23.07
N LYS A 48 6.22 -3.08 -23.48
CA LYS A 48 6.23 -2.68 -24.87
C LYS A 48 7.47 -1.82 -25.11
N PHE A 49 8.41 -2.34 -25.86
CA PHE A 49 9.63 -1.63 -26.23
C PHE A 49 9.46 -1.07 -27.64
N GLU A 50 9.04 0.20 -27.74
CA GLU A 50 8.94 0.88 -29.03
C GLU A 50 10.34 1.20 -29.58
N ILE A 51 10.66 0.66 -30.76
CA ILE A 51 11.91 0.86 -31.51
C ILE A 51 11.58 1.73 -32.71
N VAL A 52 11.89 3.02 -32.61
CA VAL A 52 11.54 4.01 -33.63
C VAL A 52 12.65 4.13 -34.67
N PHE A 53 12.35 3.83 -35.92
CA PHE A 53 13.27 4.06 -37.05
C PHE A 53 13.05 5.46 -37.60
N ALA A 54 14.07 6.30 -37.52
CA ALA A 54 14.05 7.69 -37.97
C ALA A 54 15.18 7.94 -38.98
N GLY A 55 14.98 8.88 -39.90
CA GLY A 55 15.96 9.19 -40.93
C GLY A 55 15.33 9.80 -42.18
N ALA A 56 16.14 10.40 -43.03
CA ALA A 56 15.69 11.09 -44.22
C ALA A 56 14.96 10.15 -45.22
N PHE A 57 14.20 10.71 -46.14
CA PHE A 57 13.43 10.01 -47.15
C PHE A 57 14.39 9.24 -48.06
N SER A 58 14.09 7.99 -48.39
CA SER A 58 15.02 7.11 -49.13
C SER A 58 16.36 6.79 -48.43
N ALA A 59 16.56 7.08 -47.14
CA ALA A 59 17.71 6.57 -46.37
C ALA A 59 17.72 5.03 -46.24
N GLY A 60 16.60 4.38 -46.58
CA GLY A 60 16.45 2.93 -46.58
C GLY A 60 15.96 2.34 -45.27
N LYS A 61 15.18 3.11 -44.49
CA LYS A 61 14.54 2.68 -43.23
C LYS A 61 13.75 1.37 -43.39
N SER A 62 12.76 1.38 -44.28
CA SER A 62 11.89 0.23 -44.52
C SER A 62 12.65 -1.01 -45.01
N MET A 63 13.67 -0.81 -45.87
CA MET A 63 14.56 -1.89 -46.31
C MET A 63 15.41 -2.45 -45.17
N LEU A 64 15.92 -1.60 -44.28
CA LEU A 64 16.67 -2.01 -43.11
C LEU A 64 15.79 -2.80 -42.13
N ILE A 65 14.54 -2.39 -41.94
CA ILE A 65 13.56 -3.12 -41.11
C ILE A 65 13.28 -4.52 -41.70
N ASN A 66 13.03 -4.60 -43.02
CA ASN A 66 12.85 -5.89 -43.69
C ASN A 66 14.09 -6.78 -43.54
N ALA A 67 15.30 -6.21 -43.66
CA ALA A 67 16.55 -6.92 -43.47
C ALA A 67 16.70 -7.45 -42.03
N LEU A 68 16.34 -6.63 -41.05
CA LEU A 68 16.42 -6.96 -39.62
C LEU A 68 15.45 -8.08 -39.22
N LEU A 69 14.28 -8.10 -39.86
CA LEU A 69 13.23 -9.10 -39.64
C LEU A 69 13.30 -10.29 -40.61
N GLU A 70 14.16 -10.23 -41.62
CA GLU A 70 14.24 -11.19 -42.73
C GLU A 70 12.90 -11.44 -43.45
N ARG A 71 12.04 -10.41 -43.49
CA ARG A 71 10.69 -10.51 -44.07
C ARG A 71 10.35 -9.27 -44.89
N GLU A 72 9.72 -9.50 -46.04
CA GLU A 72 9.23 -8.42 -46.91
C GLU A 72 7.89 -7.88 -46.40
N LEU A 73 7.93 -7.03 -45.36
CA LEU A 73 6.71 -6.47 -44.74
C LEU A 73 6.46 -5.04 -45.21
N LEU A 74 7.51 -4.22 -45.21
CA LEU A 74 7.44 -2.82 -45.57
C LEU A 74 7.89 -2.64 -47.02
N TYR A 75 7.29 -1.68 -47.71
CA TYR A 75 7.67 -1.40 -49.09
C TYR A 75 8.65 -0.23 -49.17
N SER A 76 9.69 -0.38 -50.01
CA SER A 76 10.65 0.68 -50.33
C SER A 76 10.41 1.22 -51.76
N ALA A 77 9.33 1.97 -52.00
CA ALA A 77 9.28 2.86 -53.17
C ALA A 77 9.66 4.28 -52.79
N GLU A 78 10.37 4.91 -53.71
CA GLU A 78 10.52 6.35 -53.75
C GLU A 78 9.15 7.01 -54.08
N GLY A 79 8.74 7.99 -53.27
CA GLY A 79 7.74 8.98 -53.63
C GLY A 79 6.32 8.91 -53.04
N HIS A 80 5.91 7.87 -52.29
CA HIS A 80 4.45 7.64 -52.13
C HIS A 80 3.90 7.33 -50.71
N ALA A 81 4.73 7.17 -49.69
CA ALA A 81 4.29 6.84 -48.32
C ALA A 81 4.79 7.88 -47.31
N THR A 82 4.45 9.15 -47.51
CA THR A 82 5.04 10.27 -46.75
C THR A 82 4.49 10.45 -45.34
N GLY A 83 3.41 9.74 -44.94
CA GLY A 83 2.79 9.92 -43.61
C GLY A 83 2.20 8.67 -42.95
N THR A 84 2.30 7.48 -43.55
CA THR A 84 1.71 6.25 -42.97
C THR A 84 2.62 5.69 -41.87
N GLU A 85 2.11 5.61 -40.65
CA GLU A 85 2.82 4.94 -39.55
C GLU A 85 2.74 3.42 -39.71
N CYS A 86 3.87 2.72 -39.65
CA CYS A 86 3.89 1.26 -39.65
C CYS A 86 4.40 0.71 -38.33
N TYR A 87 3.60 -0.12 -37.67
CA TYR A 87 3.96 -0.84 -36.46
C TYR A 87 4.12 -2.31 -36.80
N ILE A 88 5.17 -2.95 -36.27
CA ILE A 88 5.41 -4.38 -36.42
C ILE A 88 5.56 -4.96 -35.03
N ASP A 89 4.57 -5.75 -34.63
CA ASP A 89 4.43 -6.38 -33.31
C ASP A 89 4.51 -7.91 -33.47
N TYR A 90 4.72 -8.60 -32.36
CA TYR A 90 4.84 -10.06 -32.36
C TYR A 90 3.49 -10.74 -32.54
N ALA A 91 3.48 -11.82 -33.31
CA ALA A 91 2.45 -12.84 -33.26
C ALA A 91 3.07 -14.24 -33.38
N GLU A 92 2.39 -15.23 -32.81
CA GLU A 92 2.68 -16.62 -33.11
C GLU A 92 2.41 -16.93 -34.60
N PRO A 93 3.09 -17.94 -35.19
CA PRO A 93 2.99 -18.22 -36.63
C PRO A 93 1.56 -18.47 -37.16
N ASP A 94 0.65 -18.96 -36.31
CA ASP A 94 -0.76 -19.23 -36.64
C ASP A 94 -1.68 -18.02 -36.39
N GLN A 95 -1.14 -16.93 -35.83
CA GLN A 95 -1.87 -15.71 -35.46
C GLN A 95 -1.39 -14.47 -36.24
N GLU A 96 -0.60 -14.67 -37.29
CA GLU A 96 -0.12 -13.58 -38.13
C GLU A 96 -1.29 -12.82 -38.76
N ARG A 97 -1.26 -11.49 -38.66
CA ARG A 97 -2.35 -10.65 -39.16
C ARG A 97 -1.87 -9.25 -39.46
N VAL A 98 -2.66 -8.54 -40.26
CA VAL A 98 -2.49 -7.10 -40.52
C VAL A 98 -3.74 -6.35 -40.13
N VAL A 99 -3.56 -5.18 -39.55
CA VAL A 99 -4.63 -4.23 -39.28
C VAL A 99 -4.35 -2.95 -40.04
N LEU A 100 -5.31 -2.54 -40.87
CA LEU A 100 -5.23 -1.35 -41.72
C LEU A 100 -6.14 -0.26 -41.16
N THR A 101 -5.58 0.90 -40.87
CA THR A 101 -6.33 2.08 -40.42
C THR A 101 -6.31 3.15 -41.51
N PHE A 102 -7.49 3.51 -42.00
CA PHE A 102 -7.67 4.53 -43.04
C PHE A 102 -7.74 5.94 -42.46
N LEU A 103 -7.26 6.90 -43.22
CA LEU A 103 -7.56 8.32 -42.98
C LEU A 103 -9.07 8.54 -43.05
N SER A 104 -9.57 9.46 -42.24
CA SER A 104 -10.94 9.96 -42.35
C SER A 104 -11.09 10.85 -43.57
N GLU A 105 -12.31 11.01 -44.08
CA GLU A 105 -12.58 11.95 -45.18
C GLU A 105 -12.16 13.38 -44.82
N ALA A 106 -12.34 13.79 -43.56
CA ALA A 106 -11.90 15.10 -43.07
C ALA A 106 -10.38 15.30 -43.20
N GLU A 107 -9.57 14.31 -42.80
CA GLU A 107 -8.11 14.36 -42.93
C GLU A 107 -7.68 14.36 -44.41
N ILE A 108 -8.33 13.56 -45.25
CA ILE A 108 -8.05 13.54 -46.70
C ILE A 108 -8.37 14.90 -47.33
N ARG A 109 -9.50 15.52 -46.98
CA ARG A 109 -9.86 16.88 -47.44
C ARG A 109 -8.82 17.92 -47.05
N GLU A 110 -8.31 17.85 -45.82
CA GLU A 110 -7.25 18.74 -45.33
C GLU A 110 -5.97 18.58 -46.17
N GLN A 111 -5.53 17.34 -46.40
CA GLN A 111 -4.35 17.06 -47.22
C GLN A 111 -4.54 17.50 -48.68
N VAL A 112 -5.71 17.24 -49.27
CA VAL A 112 -6.05 17.70 -50.63
C VAL A 112 -6.00 19.22 -50.71
N ALA A 113 -6.60 19.93 -49.75
CA ALA A 113 -6.59 21.40 -49.72
C ALA A 113 -5.16 21.96 -49.64
N SER A 114 -4.31 21.37 -48.78
CA SER A 114 -2.91 21.74 -48.63
C SER A 114 -2.10 21.53 -49.91
N LEU A 115 -2.21 20.34 -50.53
CA LEU A 115 -1.54 20.03 -51.79
C LEU A 115 -2.04 20.90 -52.95
N CYS A 116 -3.35 21.17 -53.02
CA CYS A 116 -3.90 22.08 -54.03
C CYS A 116 -3.33 23.50 -53.88
N GLN A 117 -3.23 24.00 -52.64
CA GLN A 117 -2.64 25.30 -52.37
C GLN A 117 -1.17 25.38 -52.81
N LEU A 118 -0.37 24.35 -52.52
CA LEU A 118 1.04 24.27 -52.95
C LEU A 118 1.19 24.22 -54.48
N LEU A 119 0.28 23.52 -55.16
CA LEU A 119 0.33 23.34 -56.61
C LEU A 119 -0.26 24.52 -57.39
N GLY A 120 -0.95 25.44 -56.70
CA GLY A 120 -1.70 26.55 -57.32
C GLY A 120 -3.01 26.11 -57.97
N LEU A 121 -3.57 24.99 -57.52
CA LEU A 121 -4.89 24.47 -57.92
C LEU A 121 -5.98 25.04 -57.00
N SER A 122 -7.25 24.97 -57.42
CA SER A 122 -8.37 25.45 -56.59
C SER A 122 -8.43 24.70 -55.26
N SER A 123 -8.41 25.42 -54.13
CA SER A 123 -8.32 24.84 -52.78
C SER A 123 -9.68 24.46 -52.16
N ASN A 124 -10.78 25.05 -52.61
CA ASN A 124 -12.14 24.75 -52.14
C ASN A 124 -12.82 23.67 -53.00
N VAL A 125 -12.24 22.48 -53.03
CA VAL A 125 -12.75 21.38 -53.86
C VAL A 125 -13.50 20.36 -53.02
N ASN A 126 -14.75 20.07 -53.39
CA ASN A 126 -15.50 18.98 -52.80
C ASN A 126 -15.11 17.65 -53.45
N ILE A 127 -14.20 16.91 -52.80
CA ILE A 127 -13.68 15.62 -53.27
C ILE A 127 -14.75 14.52 -53.39
N ASN A 128 -15.99 14.77 -52.95
CA ASN A 128 -17.11 13.84 -53.15
C ASN A 128 -17.79 13.95 -54.53
N ARG A 129 -17.45 14.98 -55.31
CA ARG A 129 -18.00 15.25 -56.63
C ARG A 129 -17.06 14.78 -57.73
N ASN A 130 -17.52 13.85 -58.57
CA ASN A 130 -16.70 13.25 -59.63
C ASN A 130 -16.18 14.30 -60.63
N ASP A 131 -16.99 15.31 -60.98
CA ASP A 131 -16.58 16.39 -61.88
C ASP A 131 -15.42 17.23 -61.33
N MET A 132 -15.32 17.34 -60.01
CA MET A 132 -14.21 18.04 -59.36
C MET A 132 -12.95 17.17 -59.24
N ILE A 133 -13.14 15.86 -59.04
CA ILE A 133 -12.06 14.87 -59.03
C ILE A 133 -11.34 14.88 -60.39
N ASP A 134 -12.10 14.84 -61.49
CA ASP A 134 -11.55 14.85 -62.84
C ASP A 134 -10.71 16.11 -63.11
N ILE A 135 -11.17 17.28 -62.67
CA ILE A 135 -10.42 18.55 -62.79
C ILE A 135 -9.09 18.49 -62.04
N LEU A 136 -9.07 17.93 -60.82
CA LEU A 136 -7.84 17.80 -60.03
C LEU A 136 -6.86 16.82 -60.67
N VAL A 137 -7.34 15.67 -61.15
CA VAL A 137 -6.51 14.68 -61.85
C VAL A 137 -5.92 15.25 -63.14
N GLU A 138 -6.71 15.96 -63.95
CA GLU A 138 -6.22 16.66 -65.14
C GLU A 138 -5.21 17.77 -64.78
N GLY A 139 -5.44 18.51 -63.70
CA GLY A 139 -4.52 19.51 -63.18
C GLY A 139 -3.18 18.90 -62.80
N CYS A 140 -3.18 17.77 -62.09
CA CYS A 140 -1.98 17.04 -61.72
C CYS A 140 -1.22 16.54 -62.96
N ALA A 141 -1.93 15.97 -63.94
CA ALA A 141 -1.33 15.48 -65.19
C ALA A 141 -0.67 16.62 -65.99
N LYS A 142 -1.31 17.79 -66.09
CA LYS A 142 -0.73 18.98 -66.75
C LYS A 142 0.54 19.45 -66.05
N ILE A 143 0.56 19.50 -64.72
CA ILE A 143 1.76 19.89 -63.97
C ILE A 143 2.89 18.89 -64.21
N ILE A 144 2.63 17.58 -64.10
CA ILE A 144 3.64 16.55 -64.33
C ILE A 144 4.22 16.65 -65.75
N GLN A 145 3.38 16.93 -66.75
CA GLN A 145 3.82 17.10 -68.13
C GLN A 145 4.65 18.39 -68.31
N GLN A 146 4.24 19.51 -67.72
CA GLN A 146 4.96 20.78 -67.77
C GLN A 146 6.36 20.69 -67.15
N GLU A 147 6.49 19.93 -66.06
CA GLU A 147 7.74 19.70 -65.35
C GLU A 147 8.62 18.63 -66.03
N GLY A 148 8.16 18.00 -67.12
CA GLY A 148 8.93 17.02 -67.89
C GLY A 148 9.00 15.61 -67.28
N GLY A 149 8.10 15.30 -66.34
CA GLY A 149 7.97 13.98 -65.70
C GLY A 149 8.01 14.03 -64.17
N VAL A 150 7.47 12.99 -63.53
CA VAL A 150 7.24 12.90 -62.07
C VAL A 150 8.51 13.14 -61.26
N ASN A 151 9.66 12.65 -61.72
CA ASN A 151 10.93 12.69 -60.98
C ASN A 151 11.80 13.93 -61.29
N LYS A 152 11.27 14.90 -62.04
CA LYS A 152 12.07 16.05 -62.51
C LYS A 152 12.05 17.25 -61.56
N SER A 153 10.99 17.43 -60.77
CA SER A 153 10.90 18.50 -59.79
C SER A 153 10.05 18.11 -58.57
N GLU A 154 10.25 18.81 -57.45
CA GLU A 154 9.42 18.64 -56.25
C GLU A 154 7.94 18.94 -56.52
N ARG A 155 7.66 19.91 -57.41
CA ARG A 155 6.30 20.23 -57.83
C ARG A 155 5.63 19.08 -58.58
N ALA A 156 6.37 18.37 -59.44
CA ALA A 156 5.86 17.18 -60.13
C ALA A 156 5.57 16.03 -59.15
N LYS A 157 6.40 15.86 -58.12
CA LYS A 157 6.19 14.86 -57.06
C LYS A 157 4.95 15.19 -56.23
N GLN A 158 4.75 16.45 -55.84
CA GLN A 158 3.56 16.91 -55.12
C GLN A 158 2.28 16.71 -55.95
N ALA A 159 2.33 16.99 -57.25
CA ALA A 159 1.21 16.72 -58.16
C ALA A 159 0.89 15.22 -58.23
N LYS A 160 1.93 14.37 -58.25
CA LYS A 160 1.71 12.92 -58.22
C LYS A 160 1.15 12.43 -56.88
N ALA A 161 1.58 13.00 -55.76
CA ALA A 161 1.03 12.69 -54.44
C ALA A 161 -0.47 13.03 -54.34
N LEU A 162 -0.87 14.20 -54.87
CA LEU A 162 -2.28 14.59 -54.94
C LEU A 162 -3.11 13.65 -55.83
N ASP A 163 -2.62 13.30 -57.02
CA ASP A 163 -3.24 12.31 -57.92
C ASP A 163 -3.48 10.96 -57.21
N LEU A 164 -2.47 10.45 -56.51
CA LEU A 164 -2.57 9.19 -55.77
C LEU A 164 -3.53 9.27 -54.58
N LEU A 165 -3.56 10.39 -53.85
CA LEU A 165 -4.49 10.60 -52.74
C LEU A 165 -5.95 10.59 -53.21
N ILE A 166 -6.24 11.27 -54.32
CA ILE A 166 -7.58 11.32 -54.93
C ILE A 166 -7.98 9.95 -55.48
N LYS A 167 -7.05 9.27 -56.16
CA LYS A 167 -7.27 7.91 -56.66
C LYS A 167 -7.50 6.92 -55.51
N GLY A 168 -6.72 7.03 -54.45
CA GLY A 168 -6.87 6.22 -53.24
C GLY A 168 -8.23 6.42 -52.57
N PHE A 169 -8.67 7.67 -52.45
CA PHE A 169 -9.97 8.01 -51.88
C PHE A 169 -11.13 7.44 -52.72
N THR A 170 -11.03 7.56 -54.05
CA THR A 170 -12.06 7.03 -54.95
C THR A 170 -12.13 5.51 -54.95
N GLU A 171 -10.97 4.83 -54.94
CA GLU A 171 -10.88 3.35 -54.91
C GLU A 171 -11.32 2.74 -53.57
N ASN A 172 -11.27 3.51 -52.47
CA ASN A 172 -11.54 3.04 -51.10
C ASN A 172 -12.70 3.74 -50.40
N ARG A 173 -13.58 4.39 -51.17
CA ARG A 173 -14.63 5.26 -50.64
C ARG A 173 -15.60 4.56 -49.71
N ASP A 174 -15.88 3.28 -49.96
CA ASP A 174 -16.70 2.40 -49.12
C ASP A 174 -16.06 2.08 -47.75
N ARG A 175 -14.75 2.27 -47.62
CA ARG A 175 -13.98 1.98 -46.41
C ARG A 175 -13.59 3.22 -45.60
N ILE A 176 -13.82 4.41 -46.14
CA ILE A 176 -13.44 5.68 -45.51
C ILE A 176 -14.66 6.30 -44.83
N GLN A 177 -14.54 6.59 -43.53
CA GLN A 177 -15.59 7.26 -42.76
C GLN A 177 -15.36 8.78 -42.74
N THR A 178 -16.44 9.56 -42.57
CA THR A 178 -16.39 11.02 -42.70
C THR A 178 -15.50 11.69 -41.63
N LEU A 179 -15.64 11.28 -40.36
CA LEU A 179 -14.97 11.94 -39.22
C LEU A 179 -14.01 11.04 -38.44
N ASN A 180 -14.23 9.71 -38.47
CA ASN A 180 -13.44 8.77 -37.69
C ASN A 180 -12.48 7.99 -38.59
N ASN A 181 -11.35 7.56 -38.03
CA ASN A 181 -10.49 6.59 -38.69
C ASN A 181 -11.13 5.21 -38.61
N ALA A 182 -11.34 4.57 -39.76
CA ALA A 182 -11.87 3.22 -39.82
C ALA A 182 -10.72 2.21 -39.82
N THR A 183 -10.87 1.14 -39.04
CA THR A 183 -9.87 0.09 -38.90
C THR A 183 -10.45 -1.24 -39.38
N TYR A 184 -9.65 -1.96 -40.14
CA TYR A 184 -10.04 -3.22 -40.78
C TYR A 184 -8.99 -4.29 -40.57
N SER A 185 -9.45 -5.51 -40.32
CA SER A 185 -8.62 -6.71 -40.24
C SER A 185 -8.28 -7.26 -41.62
N MET A 186 -7.30 -8.14 -41.64
CA MET A 186 -6.87 -8.91 -42.81
C MET A 186 -8.01 -9.71 -43.46
N GLU A 187 -8.90 -10.31 -42.66
CA GLU A 187 -10.04 -11.11 -43.17
C GLU A 187 -11.05 -10.25 -43.93
N GLN A 188 -11.27 -9.00 -43.50
CA GLN A 188 -12.19 -8.08 -44.17
C GLN A 188 -11.71 -7.66 -45.57
N PHE A 189 -10.42 -7.84 -45.85
CA PHE A 189 -9.83 -7.65 -47.17
C PHE A 189 -9.66 -8.95 -47.97
N ASN A 190 -10.05 -10.10 -47.40
CA ASN A 190 -9.81 -11.44 -47.94
C ASN A 190 -8.34 -11.71 -48.27
N PHE A 191 -7.41 -11.12 -47.51
CA PHE A 191 -5.99 -11.43 -47.68
C PHE A 191 -5.69 -12.80 -47.08
N SER A 192 -5.00 -13.65 -47.83
CA SER A 192 -4.66 -15.01 -47.41
C SER A 192 -3.36 -15.08 -46.58
N ASN A 193 -2.49 -14.07 -46.71
CA ASN A 193 -1.18 -14.00 -46.05
C ASN A 193 -0.67 -12.54 -45.92
N LEU A 194 0.37 -12.31 -45.09
CA LEU A 194 0.96 -10.97 -44.90
C LEU A 194 1.50 -10.34 -46.19
N LYS A 195 1.94 -11.15 -47.17
CA LYS A 195 2.49 -10.67 -48.45
C LYS A 195 1.43 -10.01 -49.32
N GLU A 196 0.20 -10.52 -49.32
CA GLU A 196 -0.93 -9.89 -50.00
C GLU A 196 -1.30 -8.55 -49.36
N ALA A 197 -1.31 -8.48 -48.03
CA ALA A 197 -1.54 -7.24 -47.29
C ALA A 197 -0.44 -6.19 -47.56
N ALA A 198 0.83 -6.60 -47.53
CA ALA A 198 1.96 -5.75 -47.88
C ALA A 198 1.86 -5.26 -49.35
N SER A 199 1.45 -6.14 -50.27
CA SER A 199 1.24 -5.82 -51.67
C SER A 199 0.07 -4.84 -51.89
N TYR A 200 -0.99 -4.95 -51.09
CA TYR A 200 -2.10 -4.00 -51.07
C TYR A 200 -1.64 -2.62 -50.59
N ALA A 201 -0.93 -2.58 -49.46
CA ALA A 201 -0.36 -1.36 -48.87
C ALA A 201 0.69 -0.72 -49.78
N ARG A 202 1.40 -1.50 -50.59
CA ARG A 202 2.38 -1.05 -51.59
C ARG A 202 1.77 -0.28 -52.77
N ARG A 203 0.49 -0.51 -53.10
CA ARG A 203 -0.14 0.20 -54.24
C ARG A 203 -0.23 1.68 -53.91
N GLY A 204 0.45 2.52 -54.68
CA GLY A 204 0.61 3.95 -54.37
C GLY A 204 -0.70 4.74 -54.14
N SER A 205 -1.84 4.31 -54.71
CA SER A 205 -3.14 4.90 -54.41
C SER A 205 -3.67 4.47 -53.03
N ASN A 206 -3.54 3.18 -52.68
CA ASN A 206 -3.97 2.67 -51.38
C ASN A 206 -3.10 3.21 -50.23
N SER A 207 -1.78 3.31 -50.41
CA SER A 207 -0.89 3.85 -49.38
C SER A 207 -1.26 5.29 -49.01
N ALA A 208 -1.67 6.09 -49.98
CA ALA A 208 -1.99 7.50 -49.79
C ALA A 208 -3.19 7.74 -48.86
N VAL A 209 -4.08 6.76 -48.69
CA VAL A 209 -5.26 6.86 -47.80
C VAL A 209 -5.13 6.07 -46.50
N LEU A 210 -3.99 5.41 -46.28
CA LEU A 210 -3.70 4.68 -45.05
C LEU A 210 -3.01 5.59 -44.04
N LYS A 211 -3.60 5.70 -42.85
CA LYS A 211 -3.02 6.41 -41.71
C LYS A 211 -2.01 5.55 -40.97
N ARG A 212 -2.37 4.29 -40.71
CA ARG A 212 -1.55 3.36 -39.93
C ARG A 212 -1.70 1.93 -40.41
N ILE A 213 -0.60 1.20 -40.41
CA ILE A 213 -0.56 -0.24 -40.69
C ILE A 213 0.07 -0.93 -39.49
N GLU A 214 -0.60 -1.93 -38.94
CA GLU A 214 -0.08 -2.73 -37.83
C GLU A 214 0.09 -4.17 -38.31
N TYR A 215 1.34 -4.58 -38.51
CA TYR A 215 1.72 -5.95 -38.81
C TYR A 215 1.93 -6.72 -37.52
N TYR A 216 1.37 -7.91 -37.44
CA TYR A 216 1.63 -8.87 -36.38
C TYR A 216 2.25 -10.11 -37.01
N CYS A 217 3.51 -10.37 -36.73
CA CYS A 217 4.25 -11.43 -37.39
C CYS A 217 5.21 -12.15 -36.44
N TYR A 218 5.53 -13.39 -36.79
CA TYR A 218 6.52 -14.16 -36.05
C TYR A 218 7.94 -13.72 -36.43
N HIS A 219 8.69 -13.20 -35.46
CA HIS A 219 10.14 -13.04 -35.53
C HIS A 219 10.74 -12.96 -34.12
N PRO A 220 11.88 -13.62 -33.82
CA PRO A 220 12.49 -13.62 -32.49
C PRO A 220 12.79 -12.22 -31.92
N LEU A 221 13.17 -11.25 -32.77
CA LEU A 221 13.42 -9.88 -32.33
C LEU A 221 12.16 -9.19 -31.77
N LEU A 222 10.96 -9.58 -32.22
CA LEU A 222 9.70 -8.97 -31.79
C LEU A 222 9.18 -9.60 -30.48
N GLN A 223 9.72 -10.75 -30.07
CA GLN A 223 9.35 -11.41 -28.81
C GLN A 223 9.54 -10.48 -27.61
N ASP A 224 8.88 -10.82 -26.50
CA ASP A 224 8.98 -10.08 -25.25
C ASP A 224 8.54 -8.61 -25.33
N GLY A 225 7.66 -8.28 -26.29
CA GLY A 225 7.01 -6.98 -26.40
C GLY A 225 7.80 -5.93 -27.20
N ASN A 226 8.79 -6.33 -28.00
CA ASN A 226 9.50 -5.43 -28.89
C ASN A 226 8.63 -5.05 -30.09
N VAL A 227 8.43 -3.75 -30.31
CA VAL A 227 7.60 -3.22 -31.39
C VAL A 227 8.43 -2.31 -32.27
N ILE A 228 8.58 -2.65 -33.56
CA ILE A 228 9.28 -1.81 -34.52
C ILE A 228 8.29 -0.79 -35.11
N ILE A 229 8.71 0.47 -35.14
CA ILE A 229 7.92 1.57 -35.71
C ILE A 229 8.71 2.18 -36.85
N ASP A 230 8.20 2.04 -38.08
CA ASP A 230 8.68 2.81 -39.23
C ASP A 230 7.95 4.16 -39.23
N THR A 231 8.72 5.24 -39.16
CA THR A 231 8.17 6.60 -39.13
C THR A 231 8.39 7.30 -40.47
N PRO A 232 7.59 8.33 -40.79
CA PRO A 232 7.87 9.22 -41.89
C PRO A 232 9.30 9.76 -41.91
N GLY A 233 9.77 10.16 -43.09
CA GLY A 233 11.07 10.84 -43.22
C GLY A 233 11.14 12.12 -42.38
N ILE A 234 12.29 12.40 -41.78
CA ILE A 234 12.51 13.65 -41.03
C ILE A 234 12.52 14.89 -41.95
N ASP A 235 12.75 14.67 -43.24
CA ASP A 235 12.68 15.60 -44.36
C ASP A 235 11.35 15.47 -45.14
N ALA A 236 10.29 14.94 -44.50
CA ALA A 236 9.00 14.77 -45.14
C ALA A 236 8.47 16.12 -45.67
N PRO A 237 7.89 16.16 -46.88
CA PRO A 237 7.42 17.40 -47.50
C PRO A 237 6.27 18.05 -46.73
N VAL A 238 5.54 17.27 -45.92
CA VAL A 238 4.49 17.75 -45.02
C VAL A 238 5.09 17.88 -43.62
N ALA A 239 5.18 19.11 -43.11
CA ALA A 239 5.80 19.40 -41.80
C ALA A 239 5.18 18.61 -40.63
N LYS A 240 3.87 18.32 -40.69
CA LYS A 240 3.16 17.50 -39.70
C LYS A 240 3.71 16.07 -39.61
N ASP A 241 4.12 15.49 -40.74
CA ASP A 241 4.62 14.12 -40.80
C ASP A 241 6.05 14.04 -40.24
N ALA A 242 6.90 15.03 -40.53
CA ALA A 242 8.22 15.14 -39.91
C ALA A 242 8.10 15.37 -38.38
N GLN A 243 7.17 16.21 -37.95
CA GLN A 243 6.93 16.47 -36.52
C GLN A 243 6.45 15.21 -35.78
N LEU A 244 5.67 14.33 -36.44
CA LEU A 244 5.28 13.04 -35.87
C LEU A 244 6.51 12.20 -35.53
N THR A 245 7.50 12.15 -36.42
CA THR A 245 8.77 11.45 -36.19
C THR A 245 9.52 12.03 -34.99
N TYR A 246 9.64 13.35 -34.89
CA TYR A 246 10.27 14.01 -33.73
C TYR A 246 9.53 13.72 -32.42
N ASN A 247 8.20 13.81 -32.42
CA ASN A 247 7.38 13.49 -31.25
C ASN A 247 7.59 12.03 -30.80
N LYS A 248 7.70 11.09 -31.73
CA LYS A 248 8.00 9.68 -31.43
C LYS A 248 9.41 9.48 -30.89
N ILE A 249 10.42 10.19 -31.42
CA ILE A 249 11.79 10.14 -30.89
C ILE A 249 11.82 10.64 -29.44
N GLU A 250 11.18 11.77 -29.16
CA GLU A 250 11.18 12.41 -27.84
C GLU A 250 10.30 11.69 -26.81
N HIS A 251 9.34 10.87 -27.26
CA HIS A 251 8.38 10.21 -26.38
C HIS A 251 9.08 9.37 -25.29
N PRO A 252 8.71 9.51 -24.00
CA PRO A 252 9.35 8.78 -22.90
C PRO A 252 9.23 7.25 -22.97
N ASP A 253 8.19 6.74 -23.65
CA ASP A 253 8.00 5.29 -23.82
C ASP A 253 8.81 4.70 -25.00
N THR A 254 9.44 5.54 -25.82
CA THR A 254 10.29 5.05 -26.90
C THR A 254 11.56 4.47 -26.30
N SER A 255 11.75 3.17 -26.49
CA SER A 255 12.80 2.40 -25.83
C SER A 255 14.13 2.44 -26.57
N ALA A 256 14.08 2.54 -27.90
CA ALA A 256 15.24 2.70 -28.77
C ALA A 256 14.90 3.61 -29.96
N VAL A 257 15.89 4.36 -30.42
CA VAL A 257 15.79 5.13 -31.67
C VAL A 257 16.88 4.65 -32.62
N VAL A 258 16.50 4.26 -33.84
CA VAL A 258 17.40 3.82 -34.89
C VAL A 258 17.46 4.91 -35.95
N CYS A 259 18.52 5.72 -35.92
CA CYS A 259 18.78 6.78 -36.89
C CYS A 259 19.46 6.20 -38.13
N VAL A 260 18.72 6.10 -39.23
CA VAL A 260 19.21 5.63 -40.52
C VAL A 260 19.70 6.84 -41.34
N LEU A 261 21.01 6.88 -41.59
CA LEU A 261 21.71 8.03 -42.17
C LEU A 261 22.17 7.73 -43.60
N LYS A 262 22.08 8.74 -44.48
CA LYS A 262 22.52 8.71 -45.90
C LYS A 262 24.01 8.89 -46.21
N PRO A 263 24.93 9.32 -45.31
CA PRO A 263 26.31 9.64 -45.70
C PRO A 263 27.10 8.54 -46.41
N ALA A 264 26.74 7.26 -46.27
CA ALA A 264 27.43 6.20 -47.00
C ALA A 264 27.19 6.25 -48.52
N SER A 265 26.01 6.71 -48.96
CA SER A 265 25.70 6.93 -50.38
C SER A 265 25.88 8.39 -50.81
N ALA A 266 25.62 9.36 -49.92
CA ALA A 266 25.69 10.79 -50.24
C ALA A 266 27.08 11.41 -50.00
N GLY A 267 27.87 10.86 -49.08
CA GLY A 267 29.18 11.37 -48.68
C GLY A 267 29.14 12.47 -47.62
N GLU A 268 27.96 12.99 -47.27
CA GLU A 268 27.72 14.02 -46.25
C GLU A 268 26.32 13.86 -45.63
N MET A 269 26.09 14.50 -44.48
CA MET A 269 24.78 14.53 -43.82
C MET A 269 23.88 15.59 -44.45
N THR A 270 22.58 15.35 -44.48
CA THR A 270 21.62 16.40 -44.84
C THR A 270 21.46 17.41 -43.69
N ILE A 271 20.84 18.56 -43.98
CA ILE A 271 20.55 19.58 -42.96
C ILE A 271 19.64 18.97 -41.88
N GLU A 272 18.63 18.23 -42.29
CA GLU A 272 17.64 17.60 -41.41
C GLU A 272 18.28 16.48 -40.55
N GLU A 273 19.21 15.70 -41.12
CA GLU A 273 20.00 14.71 -40.35
C GLU A 273 20.88 15.40 -39.31
N THR A 274 21.45 16.56 -39.63
CA THR A 274 22.27 17.37 -38.71
C THR A 274 21.42 17.95 -37.58
N GLU A 275 20.24 18.47 -37.88
CA GLU A 275 19.29 18.97 -36.88
C GLU A 275 18.82 17.87 -35.93
N LEU A 276 18.50 16.69 -36.47
CA LEU A 276 18.15 15.52 -35.66
C LEU A 276 19.27 15.15 -34.69
N LEU A 277 20.53 15.14 -35.15
CA LEU A 277 21.69 14.88 -34.29
C LEU A 277 21.86 15.92 -33.18
N GLU A 278 21.63 17.20 -33.48
CA GLU A 278 21.69 18.24 -32.46
C GLU A 278 20.61 18.05 -31.37
N ILE A 279 19.39 17.72 -31.77
CA ILE A 279 18.29 17.44 -30.83
C ILE A 279 18.65 16.27 -29.93
N ILE A 280 19.18 15.18 -30.51
CA ILE A 280 19.60 14.00 -29.76
C ILE A 280 20.74 14.36 -28.79
N ARG A 281 21.77 15.08 -29.23
CA ARG A 281 22.92 15.45 -28.39
C ARG A 281 22.53 16.37 -27.23
N LYS A 282 21.57 17.28 -27.43
CA LYS A 282 21.08 18.20 -26.39
C LYS A 282 20.24 17.48 -25.32
N ASN A 283 19.72 16.28 -25.61
CA ASN A 283 18.88 15.52 -24.69
C ASN A 283 19.51 14.16 -24.32
N PRO A 284 20.20 14.07 -23.16
CA PRO A 284 20.83 12.82 -22.70
C PRO A 284 19.89 11.62 -22.65
N SER A 285 18.62 11.83 -22.29
CA SER A 285 17.62 10.75 -22.21
C SER A 285 17.29 10.10 -23.57
N ILE A 286 17.47 10.85 -24.67
CA ILE A 286 17.35 10.34 -26.03
C ILE A 286 18.69 9.77 -26.48
N ARG A 287 19.79 10.52 -26.28
CA ARG A 287 21.14 10.12 -26.65
C ARG A 287 21.51 8.71 -26.18
N ASP A 288 21.18 8.39 -24.93
CA ASP A 288 21.55 7.12 -24.30
C ASP A 288 20.72 5.92 -24.82
N ARG A 289 19.80 6.13 -25.78
CA ARG A 289 18.98 5.10 -26.44
C ARG A 289 19.00 5.13 -27.97
N VAL A 290 19.95 5.85 -28.58
CA VAL A 290 20.06 5.96 -30.03
C VAL A 290 21.10 4.98 -30.62
N PHE A 291 20.77 4.45 -31.79
CA PHE A 291 21.63 3.66 -32.68
C PHE A 291 21.79 4.41 -34.01
N TYR A 292 23.02 4.60 -34.45
CA TYR A 292 23.32 5.28 -35.71
C TYR A 292 23.69 4.27 -36.79
N ILE A 293 22.89 4.22 -37.86
CA ILE A 293 23.03 3.26 -38.93
C ILE A 293 23.38 3.97 -40.22
N PHE A 294 24.63 3.79 -40.66
CA PHE A 294 25.07 4.20 -41.98
C PHE A 294 24.70 3.11 -42.99
N ASN A 295 23.48 3.20 -43.49
CA ASN A 295 22.92 2.25 -44.45
C ASN A 295 23.46 2.52 -45.86
N ARG A 296 23.36 1.53 -46.76
CA ARG A 296 23.98 1.54 -48.09
C ARG A 296 25.52 1.59 -48.04
N ILE A 297 26.11 0.97 -47.02
CA ILE A 297 27.57 0.93 -46.88
C ILE A 297 28.25 0.29 -48.10
N ASP A 298 27.55 -0.58 -48.82
CA ASP A 298 28.01 -1.20 -50.04
C ASP A 298 28.47 -0.19 -51.10
N GLU A 299 27.91 1.02 -51.12
CA GLU A 299 28.34 2.08 -52.05
C GLU A 299 29.79 2.54 -51.81
N THR A 300 30.24 2.48 -50.56
CA THR A 300 31.62 2.83 -50.18
C THR A 300 32.63 1.74 -50.53
N TRP A 301 32.18 0.52 -50.88
CA TRP A 301 33.07 -0.59 -51.17
C TRP A 301 33.80 -0.40 -52.50
N TYR A 302 33.16 0.26 -53.44
CA TYR A 302 33.70 0.56 -54.76
C TYR A 302 34.07 2.04 -54.97
N ASN A 303 33.72 2.93 -54.03
CA ASN A 303 34.09 4.34 -54.07
C ASN A 303 34.98 4.74 -52.87
N ALA A 304 36.29 4.87 -53.12
CA ALA A 304 37.27 5.23 -52.09
C ALA A 304 37.06 6.64 -51.51
N GLN A 305 36.58 7.60 -52.30
CA GLN A 305 36.32 8.96 -51.84
C GLN A 305 35.12 9.00 -50.88
N LEU A 306 34.02 8.29 -51.22
CA LEU A 306 32.88 8.15 -50.32
C LEU A 306 33.28 7.46 -49.02
N ARG A 307 34.08 6.40 -49.09
CA ARG A 307 34.61 5.71 -47.90
C ARG A 307 35.38 6.66 -46.99
N GLN A 308 36.32 7.41 -47.54
CA GLN A 308 37.14 8.35 -46.76
C GLN A 308 36.29 9.46 -46.13
N ARG A 309 35.31 10.00 -46.86
CA ARG A 309 34.39 11.01 -46.31
C ARG A 309 33.55 10.46 -45.17
N LEU A 310 32.98 9.26 -45.35
CA LEU A 310 32.20 8.59 -44.31
C LEU A 310 33.05 8.30 -43.07
N ASP A 311 34.26 7.76 -43.25
CA ASP A 311 35.14 7.44 -42.12
C ASP A 311 35.55 8.71 -41.35
N ASN A 312 35.81 9.82 -42.05
CA ASN A 312 36.08 11.11 -41.42
C ASN A 312 34.87 11.63 -40.64
N LEU A 313 33.66 11.53 -41.19
CA LEU A 313 32.41 11.95 -40.55
C LEU A 313 32.13 11.13 -39.29
N ILE A 314 32.24 9.80 -39.37
CA ILE A 314 32.10 8.92 -38.20
C ILE A 314 33.13 9.28 -37.14
N TYR A 315 34.38 9.52 -37.56
CA TYR A 315 35.44 9.91 -36.65
C TYR A 315 35.23 11.29 -36.04
N SER A 316 34.64 12.28 -36.71
CA SER A 316 34.45 13.61 -36.13
C SER A 316 33.21 13.69 -35.24
N ASP A 317 32.10 13.11 -35.70
CA ASP A 317 30.77 13.43 -35.19
C ASP A 317 30.18 12.32 -34.31
N PHE A 318 30.78 11.13 -34.28
CA PHE A 318 30.23 9.98 -33.54
C PHE A 318 31.23 9.37 -32.55
N GLN A 319 32.19 10.17 -32.04
CA GLN A 319 33.20 9.71 -31.08
C GLN A 319 32.63 9.39 -29.69
N ASP A 320 31.50 10.00 -29.32
CA ASP A 320 30.88 9.93 -28.01
C ASP A 320 29.94 8.72 -27.85
N THR A 321 29.82 7.88 -28.88
CA THR A 321 28.92 6.72 -28.89
C THR A 321 29.60 5.47 -29.46
N THR A 322 29.26 4.32 -28.90
CA THR A 322 29.68 3.00 -29.41
C THR A 322 28.63 2.35 -30.31
N ARG A 323 27.43 2.95 -30.44
CA ARG A 323 26.29 2.38 -31.16
C ARG A 323 26.23 2.86 -32.62
N VAL A 324 27.34 2.71 -33.32
CA VAL A 324 27.47 3.06 -34.75
C VAL A 324 27.62 1.79 -35.57
N TYR A 325 26.72 1.59 -36.53
CA TYR A 325 26.68 0.40 -37.37
C TYR A 325 26.70 0.78 -38.85
N LYS A 326 27.42 -0.01 -39.63
CA LYS A 326 27.56 0.15 -41.08
C LYS A 326 26.80 -1.00 -41.73
N THR A 327 25.71 -0.72 -42.46
CA THR A 327 24.82 -1.76 -42.97
C THR A 327 24.54 -1.62 -44.46
N SER A 328 24.29 -2.74 -45.13
CA SER A 328 23.66 -2.81 -46.44
C SER A 328 22.35 -3.56 -46.30
N GLY A 329 21.25 -2.83 -46.06
CA GLY A 329 19.93 -3.45 -45.92
C GLY A 329 19.53 -4.28 -47.14
N LEU A 330 19.87 -3.82 -48.36
CA LEU A 330 19.55 -4.54 -49.60
C LEU A 330 20.26 -5.89 -49.70
N LEU A 331 21.59 -5.92 -49.51
CA LEU A 331 22.37 -7.15 -49.60
C LEU A 331 22.08 -8.11 -48.44
N GLY A 332 21.88 -7.57 -47.23
CA GLY A 332 21.53 -8.36 -46.05
C GLY A 332 20.15 -9.01 -46.17
N PHE A 333 19.13 -8.25 -46.57
CA PHE A 333 17.77 -8.75 -46.76
C PHE A 333 17.70 -9.83 -47.83
N TYR A 334 18.07 -9.51 -49.07
CA TYR A 334 17.94 -10.49 -50.15
C TYR A 334 18.94 -11.63 -50.02
N GLY A 335 20.11 -11.40 -49.41
CA GLY A 335 21.02 -12.46 -49.01
C GLY A 335 20.32 -13.49 -48.11
N SER A 336 19.53 -13.05 -47.12
CA SER A 336 18.75 -13.97 -46.28
C SER A 336 17.60 -14.61 -47.03
N GLN A 337 16.92 -13.91 -47.95
CA GLN A 337 15.82 -14.49 -48.73
C GLN A 337 16.29 -15.61 -49.66
N ILE A 338 17.47 -15.48 -50.28
CA ILE A 338 18.00 -16.50 -51.19
C ILE A 338 18.62 -17.70 -50.46
N LYS A 339 18.68 -17.69 -49.12
CA LYS A 339 19.09 -18.88 -48.34
C LYS A 339 18.13 -20.03 -48.63
N GLY A 340 18.68 -21.20 -48.90
CA GLY A 340 17.88 -22.40 -49.25
C GLY A 340 17.40 -22.45 -50.70
N THR A 341 17.63 -21.43 -51.52
CA THR A 341 17.40 -21.51 -52.97
C THR A 341 18.45 -22.40 -53.66
N SER A 342 18.18 -22.81 -54.90
CA SER A 342 19.08 -23.64 -55.68
C SER A 342 19.06 -23.24 -57.15
N GLY A 343 19.98 -23.82 -57.94
CA GLY A 343 20.02 -23.59 -59.38
C GLY A 343 18.74 -23.95 -60.14
N ARG A 344 17.84 -24.79 -59.57
CA ARG A 344 16.53 -25.10 -60.17
C ARG A 344 15.59 -23.90 -60.28
N ASP A 345 15.73 -22.96 -59.35
CA ASP A 345 14.96 -21.71 -59.26
C ASP A 345 15.84 -20.49 -59.62
N ARG A 346 16.96 -20.76 -60.33
CA ARG A 346 18.01 -19.79 -60.64
C ARG A 346 18.39 -18.94 -59.41
N PHE A 347 18.51 -19.60 -58.26
CA PHE A 347 18.82 -19.00 -56.96
C PHE A 347 17.86 -17.87 -56.52
N GLY A 348 16.56 -18.02 -56.77
CA GLY A 348 15.54 -17.06 -56.38
C GLY A 348 15.13 -16.10 -57.48
N LEU A 349 15.80 -16.11 -58.64
CA LEU A 349 15.38 -15.29 -59.80
C LEU A 349 13.95 -15.65 -60.22
N ASP A 350 13.61 -16.94 -60.27
CA ASP A 350 12.29 -17.40 -60.74
C ASP A 350 11.17 -17.31 -59.69
N SER A 351 11.51 -17.07 -58.42
CA SER A 351 10.55 -17.02 -57.31
C SER A 351 10.54 -15.66 -56.58
N ILE A 352 11.63 -15.32 -55.89
CA ILE A 352 11.78 -14.10 -55.08
C ILE A 352 11.76 -12.87 -55.98
N PHE A 353 12.47 -12.91 -57.10
CA PHE A 353 12.58 -11.80 -58.04
C PHE A 353 11.64 -11.91 -59.26
N ALA A 354 10.66 -12.83 -59.21
CA ALA A 354 9.79 -13.13 -60.34
C ALA A 354 9.04 -11.92 -60.91
N GLU A 355 8.74 -10.91 -60.08
CA GLU A 355 8.16 -9.65 -60.54
C GLU A 355 9.19 -8.68 -61.11
N SER A 356 10.40 -8.64 -60.55
CA SER A 356 11.48 -7.72 -60.94
C SER A 356 12.20 -8.12 -62.22
N ILE A 357 12.07 -9.36 -62.66
CA ILE A 357 12.72 -9.87 -63.89
C ILE A 357 11.83 -9.70 -65.14
N LYS A 358 10.52 -9.48 -64.96
CA LYS A 358 9.56 -9.32 -66.06
C LYS A 358 9.80 -7.99 -66.80
N GLY A 359 10.66 -8.02 -67.80
CA GLY A 359 10.90 -6.88 -68.70
C GLY A 359 9.85 -6.74 -69.80
N LEU A 360 9.84 -5.57 -70.44
CA LEU A 360 9.02 -5.29 -71.63
C LEU A 360 9.64 -5.96 -72.86
N GLY A 361 8.87 -6.77 -73.59
CA GLY A 361 9.30 -7.34 -74.87
C GLY A 361 10.02 -8.69 -74.81
N GLY A 362 10.06 -9.35 -73.65
CA GLY A 362 10.60 -10.71 -73.50
C GLY A 362 12.09 -10.80 -73.12
N GLU A 363 12.76 -9.67 -72.93
CA GLU A 363 14.09 -9.61 -72.30
C GLU A 363 13.95 -9.54 -70.77
N GLU A 364 14.85 -10.24 -70.06
CA GLU A 364 14.88 -10.24 -68.60
C GLU A 364 15.51 -8.96 -68.06
N GLU A 365 14.81 -8.27 -67.16
CA GLU A 365 15.41 -7.18 -66.38
C GLU A 365 16.32 -7.75 -65.28
N THR A 366 17.35 -6.98 -64.91
CA THR A 366 18.26 -7.36 -63.82
C THR A 366 17.77 -6.75 -62.50
N PRO A 367 17.40 -7.56 -61.50
CA PRO A 367 17.02 -7.06 -60.18
C PRO A 367 18.15 -6.24 -59.53
N GLN A 368 17.81 -5.19 -58.77
CA GLN A 368 18.80 -4.33 -58.10
C GLN A 368 19.75 -5.12 -57.21
N PHE A 369 19.23 -6.12 -56.48
CA PHE A 369 20.05 -7.01 -55.66
C PHE A 369 21.10 -7.76 -56.50
N VAL A 370 20.73 -8.26 -57.68
CA VAL A 370 21.65 -8.99 -58.57
C VAL A 370 22.80 -8.10 -59.01
N TYR A 371 22.51 -6.83 -59.34
CA TYR A 371 23.55 -5.85 -59.64
C TYR A 371 24.48 -5.63 -58.44
N ALA A 372 23.92 -5.37 -57.26
CA ALA A 372 24.69 -5.15 -56.04
C ALA A 372 25.52 -6.39 -55.64
N PHE A 373 24.98 -7.60 -55.81
CA PHE A 373 25.66 -8.86 -55.54
C PHE A 373 26.87 -9.05 -56.47
N ASN A 374 26.69 -8.83 -57.77
CA ASN A 374 27.78 -8.94 -58.74
C ASN A 374 28.88 -7.91 -58.44
N GLN A 375 28.52 -6.68 -58.08
CA GLN A 375 29.47 -5.64 -57.67
C GLN A 375 30.21 -6.01 -56.38
N TYR A 376 29.52 -6.55 -55.38
CA TYR A 376 30.14 -7.04 -54.15
C TYR A 376 31.18 -8.12 -54.46
N CYS A 377 30.78 -9.09 -55.28
CA CYS A 377 31.62 -10.22 -55.68
C CYS A 377 32.85 -9.78 -56.47
N ALA A 378 32.68 -8.89 -57.45
CA ALA A 378 33.75 -8.48 -58.35
C ALA A 378 34.70 -7.42 -57.74
N PHE A 379 34.17 -6.49 -56.93
CA PHE A 379 34.89 -5.25 -56.62
C PHE A 379 34.95 -4.86 -55.13
N SER A 380 34.23 -5.53 -54.22
CA SER A 380 34.20 -5.09 -52.80
C SER A 380 35.53 -5.20 -52.08
N ARG A 381 36.39 -6.13 -52.51
CA ARG A 381 37.62 -6.57 -51.83
C ARG A 381 37.39 -7.10 -50.40
N LYS A 382 36.14 -7.43 -50.03
CA LYS A 382 35.80 -8.01 -48.73
C LYS A 382 35.90 -9.53 -48.70
N LEU A 383 35.75 -10.17 -49.87
CA LEU A 383 35.72 -11.62 -49.95
C LEU A 383 37.06 -12.26 -49.57
N PRO A 384 37.04 -13.32 -48.73
CA PRO A 384 38.22 -14.12 -48.44
C PRO A 384 38.85 -14.72 -49.70
N VAL A 385 40.17 -14.93 -49.68
CA VAL A 385 40.97 -15.43 -50.81
C VAL A 385 40.48 -16.77 -51.38
N GLN A 386 39.76 -17.56 -50.57
CA GLN A 386 39.18 -18.82 -51.00
C GLN A 386 38.12 -18.68 -52.10
N PHE A 387 37.41 -17.54 -52.18
CA PHE A 387 36.38 -17.31 -53.20
C PHE A 387 37.03 -16.83 -54.51
N GLN A 388 37.38 -17.77 -55.38
CA GLN A 388 37.91 -17.50 -56.72
C GLN A 388 36.75 -17.27 -57.70
N LEU A 389 36.25 -16.04 -57.75
CA LEU A 389 35.11 -15.67 -58.57
C LEU A 389 35.56 -15.30 -59.99
N THR A 390 34.92 -15.91 -60.98
CA THR A 390 35.09 -15.55 -62.40
C THR A 390 33.89 -14.73 -62.84
N PHE A 391 34.07 -13.72 -63.69
CA PHE A 391 33.01 -12.92 -64.30
C PHE A 391 33.22 -12.86 -65.82
N ASN A 392 32.18 -13.23 -66.57
CA ASN A 392 32.22 -13.31 -68.02
C ASN A 392 31.58 -12.06 -68.62
N ALA A 393 32.35 -11.26 -69.38
CA ALA A 393 31.87 -10.02 -69.98
C ALA A 393 30.78 -10.20 -71.06
N TYR A 394 30.63 -11.42 -71.59
CA TYR A 394 29.61 -11.77 -72.58
C TYR A 394 28.32 -12.33 -71.96
N GLU A 395 28.30 -12.61 -70.65
CA GLU A 395 27.12 -13.05 -69.91
C GLU A 395 26.35 -11.83 -69.37
N SER A 396 25.02 -11.90 -69.38
CA SER A 396 24.18 -10.93 -68.68
C SER A 396 24.46 -10.95 -67.16
N PRO A 397 24.10 -9.88 -66.42
CA PRO A 397 24.22 -9.86 -64.97
C PRO A 397 23.51 -11.04 -64.28
N ASN A 398 22.32 -11.42 -64.75
CA ASN A 398 21.54 -12.56 -64.22
C ASN A 398 22.26 -13.91 -64.46
N GLN A 399 22.92 -14.06 -65.61
CA GLN A 399 23.72 -15.26 -65.92
C GLN A 399 24.98 -15.35 -65.04
N ASN A 400 25.72 -14.24 -64.90
CA ASN A 400 26.89 -14.19 -64.02
C ASN A 400 26.50 -14.51 -62.56
N TYR A 401 25.38 -13.95 -62.08
CA TYR A 401 24.83 -14.24 -60.76
C TYR A 401 24.53 -15.72 -60.55
N THR A 402 23.79 -16.33 -61.49
CA THR A 402 23.42 -17.74 -61.42
C THR A 402 24.65 -18.65 -61.42
N ARG A 403 25.66 -18.34 -62.24
CA ARG A 403 26.91 -19.09 -62.32
C ARG A 403 27.74 -18.97 -61.03
N VAL A 404 27.94 -17.75 -60.54
CA VAL A 404 28.69 -17.50 -59.30
C VAL A 404 28.08 -18.24 -58.11
N LEU A 405 26.74 -18.23 -57.99
CA LEU A 405 26.06 -18.99 -56.93
C LEU A 405 26.03 -20.50 -57.20
N ALA A 406 26.08 -20.96 -58.45
CA ALA A 406 26.26 -22.37 -58.76
C ALA A 406 27.63 -22.88 -58.29
N ASP A 407 28.68 -22.06 -58.40
CA ASP A 407 30.04 -22.42 -58.01
C ASP A 407 30.22 -22.40 -56.48
N TRP A 408 29.64 -21.41 -55.78
CA TRP A 408 29.93 -21.16 -54.36
C TRP A 408 28.78 -21.35 -53.39
N GLY A 409 27.53 -21.31 -53.85
CA GLY A 409 26.33 -21.60 -53.07
C GLY A 409 26.25 -20.86 -51.73
N GLN A 410 25.84 -21.61 -50.69
CA GLN A 410 25.57 -21.07 -49.35
C GLN A 410 26.79 -20.39 -48.67
N PRO A 411 28.02 -20.93 -48.73
CA PRO A 411 29.19 -20.25 -48.16
C PRO A 411 29.38 -18.79 -48.61
N LEU A 412 29.10 -18.48 -49.88
CA LEU A 412 29.19 -17.11 -50.38
C LEU A 412 28.01 -16.25 -49.91
N ILE A 413 26.81 -16.82 -49.82
CA ILE A 413 25.62 -16.15 -49.29
C ILE A 413 25.82 -15.79 -47.80
N ASP A 414 26.35 -16.71 -46.99
CA ASP A 414 26.64 -16.46 -45.58
C ASP A 414 27.70 -15.36 -45.40
N GLN A 415 28.74 -15.36 -46.24
CA GLN A 415 29.77 -14.31 -46.23
C GLN A 415 29.19 -12.95 -46.66
N LEU A 416 28.31 -12.91 -47.66
CA LEU A 416 27.60 -11.70 -48.07
C LEU A 416 26.76 -11.11 -46.93
N ILE A 417 25.97 -11.95 -46.25
CA ILE A 417 25.11 -11.52 -45.14
C ILE A 417 25.98 -10.96 -44.01
N LYS A 418 27.09 -11.63 -43.68
CA LYS A 418 28.05 -11.15 -42.69
C LYS A 418 28.63 -9.78 -43.09
N ASP A 419 29.10 -9.64 -44.33
CA ASP A 419 29.71 -8.40 -44.81
C ASP A 419 28.72 -7.25 -45.00
N SER A 420 27.42 -7.56 -45.07
CA SER A 420 26.33 -6.58 -45.08
C SER A 420 26.18 -5.86 -43.74
N GLY A 421 26.71 -6.41 -42.63
CA GLY A 421 26.64 -5.82 -41.30
C GLY A 421 25.27 -5.88 -40.62
N ILE A 422 24.26 -6.50 -41.25
CA ILE A 422 22.91 -6.58 -40.67
C ILE A 422 22.88 -7.45 -39.40
N GLU A 423 23.66 -8.53 -39.35
CA GLU A 423 23.73 -9.43 -38.19
C GLU A 423 24.36 -8.76 -36.97
N ASP A 424 25.41 -7.97 -37.19
CA ASP A 424 26.07 -7.23 -36.11
C ASP A 424 25.10 -6.23 -35.48
N PHE A 425 24.35 -5.50 -36.32
CA PHE A 425 23.31 -4.59 -35.83
C PHE A 425 22.17 -5.33 -35.13
N ARG A 426 21.67 -6.43 -35.72
CA ARG A 426 20.60 -7.26 -35.13
C ARG A 426 21.00 -7.80 -33.75
N THR A 427 22.22 -8.30 -33.64
CA THR A 427 22.77 -8.81 -32.38
C THR A 427 22.85 -7.69 -31.34
N ALA A 428 23.36 -6.52 -31.73
CA ALA A 428 23.51 -5.41 -30.82
C ALA A 428 22.17 -4.83 -30.33
N ILE A 429 21.19 -4.64 -31.22
CA ILE A 429 19.87 -4.14 -30.81
C ILE A 429 19.11 -5.18 -29.98
N THR A 430 19.26 -6.47 -30.29
CA THR A 430 18.68 -7.55 -29.46
C THR A 430 19.28 -7.51 -28.06
N TYR A 431 20.61 -7.48 -27.95
CA TYR A 431 21.32 -7.38 -26.67
C TYR A 431 20.89 -6.16 -25.87
N TYR A 432 20.77 -5.00 -26.51
CA TYR A 432 20.31 -3.78 -25.85
C TYR A 432 18.91 -3.93 -25.24
N LEU A 433 17.98 -4.52 -26.00
CA LEU A 433 16.60 -4.70 -25.54
C LEU A 433 16.52 -5.73 -24.41
N THR A 434 17.25 -6.86 -24.54
CA THR A 434 17.16 -7.97 -23.59
C THR A 434 18.03 -7.80 -22.35
N GLU A 435 19.28 -7.35 -22.51
CA GLU A 435 20.29 -7.30 -21.44
C GLU A 435 20.44 -5.92 -20.80
N GLU A 436 20.10 -4.83 -21.50
CA GLU A 436 20.19 -3.47 -20.93
C GLU A 436 18.82 -2.93 -20.52
N LYS A 437 17.85 -2.87 -21.45
CA LYS A 437 16.57 -2.21 -21.23
C LYS A 437 15.61 -2.99 -20.36
N ARG A 438 15.49 -4.29 -20.57
CA ARG A 438 14.57 -5.11 -19.78
C ARG A 438 14.91 -5.11 -18.28
N PRO A 439 16.18 -5.33 -17.85
CA PRO A 439 16.54 -5.19 -16.43
C PRO A 439 16.26 -3.79 -15.87
N GLN A 440 16.42 -2.74 -16.68
CA GLN A 440 16.13 -1.37 -16.26
C GLN A 440 14.65 -1.17 -15.87
N LEU A 441 13.70 -1.88 -16.51
CA LEU A 441 12.29 -1.83 -16.09
C LEU A 441 12.09 -2.35 -14.67
N PHE A 442 12.75 -3.47 -14.32
CA PHE A 442 12.68 -4.02 -12.96
C PHE A 442 13.36 -3.11 -11.94
N LYS A 443 14.49 -2.51 -12.32
CA LYS A 443 15.17 -1.52 -11.48
C LYS A 443 14.25 -0.33 -11.18
N ASN A 444 13.63 0.24 -12.21
CA ASN A 444 12.70 1.36 -12.03
C ASN A 444 11.51 0.98 -11.13
N LEU A 445 10.95 -0.23 -11.30
CA LEU A 445 9.90 -0.72 -10.40
C LEU A 445 10.40 -0.87 -8.97
N ALA A 446 11.63 -1.37 -8.76
CA ALA A 446 12.22 -1.49 -7.44
C ALA A 446 12.44 -0.12 -6.78
N ASP A 447 12.94 0.85 -7.54
CA ASP A 447 13.13 2.24 -7.10
C ASP A 447 11.78 2.88 -6.72
N ASP A 448 10.74 2.72 -7.54
CA ASP A 448 9.39 3.23 -7.24
C ASP A 448 8.75 2.52 -6.02
N LEU A 449 9.04 1.23 -5.82
CA LEU A 449 8.56 0.48 -4.66
C LEU A 449 9.26 0.90 -3.36
N GLU A 450 10.47 1.45 -3.42
CA GLU A 450 11.23 1.90 -2.26
C GLU A 450 10.45 2.98 -1.48
N ASP A 451 9.79 3.90 -2.19
CA ASP A 451 8.97 4.98 -1.63
C ASP A 451 7.75 4.48 -0.83
N ILE A 452 7.28 3.27 -1.13
CA ILE A 452 6.20 2.58 -0.40
C ILE A 452 6.77 1.69 0.72
N CYS A 453 7.83 0.94 0.42
CA CYS A 453 8.37 -0.08 1.31
C CYS A 453 9.07 0.53 2.52
N ILE A 454 9.80 1.64 2.37
CA ILE A 454 10.49 2.30 3.49
C ILE A 454 9.49 2.80 4.54
N PRO A 455 8.42 3.54 4.19
CA PRO A 455 7.43 3.98 5.17
C PRO A 455 6.67 2.83 5.84
N LEU A 456 6.27 1.80 5.09
CA LEU A 456 5.66 0.60 5.66
C LEU A 456 6.59 -0.08 6.67
N ARG A 457 7.86 -0.24 6.32
CA ARG A 457 8.86 -0.82 7.21
C ARG A 457 8.99 0.01 8.49
N LYS A 458 9.17 1.32 8.38
CA LYS A 458 9.28 2.22 9.55
C LYS A 458 8.04 2.17 10.44
N TYR A 459 6.85 2.04 9.85
CA TYR A 459 5.60 1.90 10.59
C TYR A 459 5.59 0.61 11.42
N TYR A 460 5.87 -0.54 10.81
CA TYR A 460 5.90 -1.81 11.55
C TYR A 460 7.05 -1.90 12.56
N GLU A 461 8.22 -1.35 12.24
CA GLU A 461 9.33 -1.21 13.21
C GLU A 461 8.90 -0.38 14.43
N SER A 462 8.11 0.68 14.24
CA SER A 462 7.60 1.48 15.36
C SER A 462 6.61 0.71 16.24
N ILE A 463 5.78 -0.15 15.64
CA ILE A 463 4.88 -1.04 16.39
C ILE A 463 5.68 -2.07 17.18
N GLU A 464 6.68 -2.69 16.55
CA GLU A 464 7.55 -3.67 17.22
C GLU A 464 8.29 -3.02 18.39
N MET A 465 8.82 -1.80 18.22
CA MET A 465 9.44 -1.03 19.30
C MET A 465 8.44 -0.68 20.40
N ASP A 466 7.20 -0.29 20.07
CA ASP A 466 6.17 -0.05 21.07
C ASP A 466 5.88 -1.32 21.87
N LEU A 467 5.63 -2.44 21.19
CA LEU A 467 5.39 -3.75 21.81
C LEU A 467 6.56 -4.22 22.69
N ASP A 468 7.80 -4.00 22.25
CA ASP A 468 8.99 -4.32 23.04
C ASP A 468 9.21 -3.39 24.22
N SER A 469 8.77 -2.14 24.11
CA SER A 469 8.78 -1.17 25.21
C SER A 469 7.68 -1.45 26.25
N GLN A 470 6.68 -2.25 25.91
CA GLN A 470 5.66 -2.65 26.87
C GLN A 470 6.29 -3.49 27.99
N PRO A 471 5.98 -3.19 29.27
CA PRO A 471 6.59 -3.86 30.40
C PRO A 471 6.25 -5.36 30.39
N ARG A 472 7.29 -6.19 30.23
CA ARG A 472 7.17 -7.66 30.25
C ARG A 472 6.98 -8.25 31.67
N GLU A 473 7.18 -7.44 32.72
CA GLU A 473 7.17 -7.86 34.13
C GLU A 473 5.96 -7.33 34.94
N ILE A 474 4.76 -7.32 34.36
CA ILE A 474 3.53 -6.85 35.06
C ILE A 474 3.31 -7.63 36.37
N GLU A 475 3.65 -8.92 36.42
CA GLU A 475 3.51 -9.74 37.63
C GLU A 475 4.52 -9.35 38.73
N ALA A 476 5.76 -9.00 38.38
CA ALA A 476 6.76 -8.59 39.35
C ALA A 476 6.45 -7.21 39.94
N MET A 477 5.94 -6.28 39.12
CA MET A 477 5.48 -4.97 39.59
C MET A 477 4.26 -5.09 40.52
N LYS A 478 3.29 -5.94 40.19
CA LYS A 478 2.15 -6.24 41.08
C LYS A 478 2.60 -6.87 42.40
N ALA A 479 3.59 -7.77 42.37
CA ALA A 479 4.14 -8.39 43.57
C ALA A 479 4.81 -7.36 44.50
N LEU A 480 5.58 -6.42 43.93
CA LEU A 480 6.21 -5.34 44.67
C LEU A 480 5.19 -4.37 45.29
N GLU A 481 4.16 -3.96 44.53
CA GLU A 481 3.09 -3.11 45.05
C GLU A 481 2.26 -3.80 46.15
N LEU A 482 1.97 -5.10 46.00
CA LEU A 482 1.28 -5.88 47.04
C LEU A 482 2.13 -5.97 48.31
N GLN A 483 3.45 -6.11 48.18
CA GLN A 483 4.36 -6.12 49.33
C GLN A 483 4.36 -4.77 50.05
N LEU A 484 4.38 -3.66 49.31
CA LEU A 484 4.31 -2.32 49.87
C LEU A 484 2.96 -2.06 50.56
N LEU A 485 1.85 -2.48 49.93
CA LEU A 485 0.51 -2.39 50.53
C LEU A 485 0.42 -3.18 51.84
N ASN A 486 0.96 -4.40 51.88
CA ASN A 486 0.97 -5.22 53.09
C ASN A 486 1.74 -4.52 54.23
N GLN A 487 2.92 -3.96 53.94
CA GLN A 487 3.69 -3.19 54.93
C GLN A 487 2.90 -1.99 55.46
N GLN A 488 2.27 -1.22 54.57
CA GLN A 488 1.49 -0.05 54.96
C GLN A 488 0.25 -0.39 55.80
N LEU A 489 -0.39 -1.54 55.54
CA LEU A 489 -1.50 -2.04 56.34
C LEU A 489 -1.04 -2.54 57.72
N GLN A 490 0.12 -3.18 57.82
CA GLN A 490 0.71 -3.58 59.10
C GLN A 490 1.02 -2.37 59.99
N GLU A 491 1.62 -1.32 59.42
CA GLU A 491 1.87 -0.06 60.13
C GLU A 491 0.56 0.56 60.66
N ALA A 492 -0.47 0.65 59.81
CA ALA A 492 -1.77 1.19 60.21
C ALA A 492 -2.42 0.35 61.33
N GLY A 493 -2.26 -0.98 61.29
CA GLY A 493 -2.74 -1.88 62.33
C GLY A 493 -2.01 -1.72 63.67
N GLN A 494 -0.69 -1.48 63.63
CA GLN A 494 0.11 -1.22 64.83
C GLN A 494 -0.27 0.13 65.46
N GLU A 495 -0.38 1.19 64.66
CA GLU A 495 -0.82 2.52 65.12
C GLU A 495 -2.22 2.47 65.76
N PHE A 496 -3.15 1.71 65.17
CA PHE A 496 -4.48 1.48 65.76
C PHE A 496 -4.39 0.80 67.13
N ARG A 497 -3.59 -0.27 67.25
CA ARG A 497 -3.41 -0.99 68.52
C ARG A 497 -2.85 -0.09 69.61
N ASP A 498 -1.84 0.71 69.29
CA ASP A 498 -1.20 1.61 70.23
C ASP A 498 -2.18 2.70 70.69
N HIS A 499 -2.98 3.24 69.77
CA HIS A 499 -4.01 4.22 70.10
C HIS A 499 -5.11 3.65 71.00
N ILE A 500 -5.64 2.45 70.72
CA ILE A 500 -6.63 1.80 71.59
C ILE A 500 -6.06 1.52 72.98
N THR A 501 -4.80 1.10 73.04
CA THR A 501 -4.10 0.86 74.32
C THR A 501 -4.01 2.14 75.14
N GLU A 502 -3.66 3.26 74.51
CA GLU A 502 -3.60 4.57 75.15
C GLU A 502 -4.97 5.03 75.66
N GLU A 503 -6.03 4.88 74.85
CA GLU A 503 -7.40 5.23 75.25
C GLU A 503 -7.88 4.43 76.46
N ILE A 504 -7.56 3.13 76.53
CA ILE A 504 -7.87 2.28 77.70
C ILE A 504 -7.03 2.72 78.92
N ASN A 505 -5.74 2.99 78.73
CA ASN A 505 -4.86 3.44 79.81
C ASN A 505 -5.32 4.77 80.41
N GLN A 506 -5.87 5.69 79.61
CA GLN A 506 -6.45 6.93 80.11
C GLN A 506 -7.65 6.71 81.02
N ILE A 507 -8.46 5.67 80.78
CA ILE A 507 -9.55 5.28 81.69
C ILE A 507 -8.98 4.70 82.99
N ILE A 508 -8.07 3.74 82.89
CA ILE A 508 -7.50 3.04 84.07
C ILE A 508 -6.76 4.02 85.00
N THR A 509 -6.12 5.04 84.43
CA THR A 509 -5.36 6.05 85.18
C THR A 509 -6.19 7.27 85.60
N SER A 510 -7.52 7.23 85.43
CA SER A 510 -8.44 8.35 85.74
C SER A 510 -8.06 9.68 85.06
N LYS A 511 -7.49 9.60 83.86
CA LYS A 511 -7.12 10.77 83.03
C LYS A 511 -8.17 11.11 81.98
N CYS A 512 -9.24 10.33 81.87
CA CYS A 512 -10.32 10.57 80.93
C CYS A 512 -11.46 11.36 81.61
N ASP A 513 -11.37 12.69 81.59
CA ASP A 513 -12.36 13.58 82.26
C ASP A 513 -13.81 13.28 81.85
N SER A 514 -14.04 13.01 80.55
CA SER A 514 -15.37 12.71 80.04
C SER A 514 -15.95 11.40 80.58
N PHE A 515 -15.10 10.38 80.78
CA PHE A 515 -15.53 9.11 81.39
C PHE A 515 -15.78 9.29 82.89
N GLU A 516 -14.91 10.02 83.58
CA GLU A 516 -15.07 10.34 85.00
C GLU A 516 -16.34 11.16 85.28
N GLN A 517 -16.74 12.05 84.36
CA GLN A 517 -18.02 12.76 84.45
C GLN A 517 -19.22 11.82 84.31
N ASP A 518 -19.21 10.94 83.31
CA ASP A 518 -20.26 9.94 83.11
C ASP A 518 -20.35 8.99 84.33
N PHE A 519 -19.20 8.61 84.91
CA PHE A 519 -19.11 7.78 86.10
C PHE A 519 -19.66 8.49 87.35
N LYS A 520 -19.29 9.75 87.59
CA LYS A 520 -19.88 10.56 88.67
C LYS A 520 -21.38 10.75 88.52
N GLN A 521 -21.88 10.85 87.30
CA GLN A 521 -23.32 10.91 87.05
C GLN A 521 -24.00 9.60 87.43
N LEU A 522 -23.39 8.44 87.13
CA LEU A 522 -23.85 7.14 87.62
C LEU A 522 -23.87 7.11 89.15
N GLU A 523 -22.80 7.51 89.83
CA GLU A 523 -22.75 7.56 91.30
C GLU A 523 -23.87 8.42 91.88
N SER A 524 -24.05 9.63 91.34
CA SER A 524 -25.12 10.54 91.76
C SER A 524 -26.51 9.95 91.54
N ARG A 525 -26.74 9.25 90.42
CA ARG A 525 -28.00 8.56 90.15
C ARG A 525 -28.25 7.42 91.13
N MET A 526 -27.22 6.65 91.47
CA MET A 526 -27.33 5.55 92.44
C MET A 526 -27.67 6.06 93.84
N VAL A 527 -26.96 7.10 94.31
CA VAL A 527 -27.24 7.73 95.61
C VAL A 527 -28.66 8.30 95.64
N ARG A 528 -29.03 9.09 94.63
CA ARG A 528 -30.38 9.65 94.53
C ARG A 528 -31.45 8.56 94.50
N ARG A 529 -31.23 7.46 93.77
CA ARG A 529 -32.18 6.35 93.72
C ARG A 529 -32.32 5.68 95.08
N LEU A 530 -31.21 5.45 95.78
CA LEU A 530 -31.22 4.89 97.12
C LEU A 530 -32.03 5.78 98.07
N ASP A 531 -31.79 7.09 98.07
CA ASP A 531 -32.55 8.05 98.88
C ASP A 531 -34.05 8.03 98.54
N GLU A 532 -34.41 8.06 97.25
CA GLU A 532 -35.80 7.96 96.78
C GLU A 532 -36.48 6.66 97.24
N LEU A 533 -35.75 5.53 97.20
CA LEU A 533 -36.26 4.23 97.63
C LEU A 533 -36.44 4.16 99.15
N LEU A 534 -35.52 4.74 99.94
CA LEU A 534 -35.62 4.81 101.39
C LEU A 534 -36.76 5.74 101.84
N ASP A 535 -36.88 6.92 101.23
CA ASP A 535 -37.95 7.87 101.52
C ASP A 535 -39.34 7.33 101.14
N GLY A 536 -39.43 6.61 100.03
CA GLY A 536 -40.66 5.98 99.53
C GLY A 536 -40.97 4.60 100.12
N PHE A 537 -40.07 4.02 100.93
CA PHE A 537 -40.22 2.65 101.44
C PHE A 537 -41.43 2.53 102.36
N SER A 538 -42.34 1.60 102.04
CA SER A 538 -43.51 1.31 102.87
C SER A 538 -43.41 -0.08 103.48
N VAL A 539 -43.42 -0.14 104.81
CA VAL A 539 -43.45 -1.41 105.55
C VAL A 539 -44.74 -2.18 105.26
N LYS A 540 -45.86 -1.47 105.02
CA LYS A 540 -47.14 -2.07 104.62
C LYS A 540 -47.03 -2.82 103.29
N GLU A 541 -46.36 -2.22 102.30
CA GLU A 541 -46.17 -2.87 101.00
C GLU A 541 -45.22 -4.07 101.11
N ALA A 542 -44.12 -3.95 101.86
CA ALA A 542 -43.21 -5.06 102.13
C ALA A 542 -43.93 -6.23 102.82
N TYR A 543 -44.78 -5.94 103.81
CA TYR A 543 -45.62 -6.95 104.46
C TYR A 543 -46.63 -7.58 103.49
N SER A 544 -47.26 -6.76 102.65
CA SER A 544 -48.18 -7.26 101.62
C SER A 544 -47.47 -8.20 100.64
N ARG A 545 -46.21 -7.94 100.27
CA ARG A 545 -45.41 -8.83 99.42
C ARG A 545 -45.02 -10.11 100.15
N ALA A 546 -44.57 -10.00 101.41
CA ALA A 546 -44.19 -11.14 102.24
C ALA A 546 -45.36 -12.12 102.44
N THR A 547 -46.58 -11.58 102.61
CA THR A 547 -47.81 -12.38 102.72
C THR A 547 -48.28 -12.92 101.37
N PHE A 548 -48.21 -12.13 100.30
CA PHE A 548 -48.57 -12.56 98.95
C PHE A 548 -47.72 -13.74 98.46
N ASN A 549 -46.42 -13.73 98.75
CA ASN A 549 -45.50 -14.82 98.42
C ASN A 549 -45.79 -16.12 99.19
N HIS A 550 -46.68 -16.10 100.20
CA HIS A 550 -47.08 -17.23 101.03
C HIS A 550 -48.61 -17.38 101.13
N SER A 551 -49.25 -17.70 100.01
CA SER A 551 -50.72 -17.74 99.82
C SER A 551 -51.58 -18.57 100.80
N ARG A 552 -50.97 -19.46 101.61
CA ARG A 552 -51.68 -20.26 102.63
C ARG A 552 -51.73 -19.59 104.01
N ASN A 553 -50.97 -18.52 104.22
CA ASN A 553 -50.81 -17.87 105.52
C ASN A 553 -51.40 -16.46 105.47
N ALA A 554 -52.13 -16.08 106.52
CA ALA A 554 -52.77 -14.75 106.62
C ALA A 554 -51.86 -13.69 107.26
N THR A 555 -50.62 -14.04 107.63
CA THR A 555 -49.67 -13.13 108.28
C THR A 555 -48.22 -13.47 107.92
N ALA A 556 -47.30 -12.52 108.07
CA ALA A 556 -45.86 -12.68 107.84
C ALA A 556 -45.05 -12.25 109.07
N PRO A 557 -43.97 -12.98 109.42
CA PRO A 557 -43.06 -12.57 110.50
C PRO A 557 -42.28 -11.30 110.09
N LEU A 558 -41.85 -10.50 111.07
CA LEU A 558 -41.05 -9.28 110.85
C LEU A 558 -39.81 -9.55 109.97
N LEU A 559 -39.13 -10.68 110.17
CA LEU A 559 -37.98 -11.07 109.35
C LEU A 559 -38.34 -11.25 107.87
N ALA A 560 -39.52 -11.80 107.55
CA ALA A 560 -39.96 -11.92 106.16
C ALA A 560 -40.25 -10.55 105.53
N VAL A 561 -40.76 -9.60 106.30
CA VAL A 561 -40.97 -8.20 105.85
C VAL A 561 -39.63 -7.53 105.52
N LEU A 562 -38.62 -7.71 106.37
CA LEU A 562 -37.27 -7.19 106.15
C LEU A 562 -36.61 -7.85 104.93
N VAL A 563 -36.77 -9.16 104.74
CA VAL A 563 -36.28 -9.88 103.56
C VAL A 563 -36.89 -9.31 102.27
N GLU A 564 -38.21 -9.11 102.21
CA GLU A 564 -38.88 -8.52 101.04
C GLU A 564 -38.46 -7.06 100.79
N ALA A 565 -38.16 -6.31 101.85
CA ALA A 565 -37.61 -4.96 101.75
C ALA A 565 -36.22 -4.97 101.09
N LEU A 566 -35.32 -5.87 101.51
CA LEU A 566 -33.98 -6.01 100.94
C LEU A 566 -34.04 -6.42 99.46
N TYR A 567 -34.89 -7.39 99.09
CA TYR A 567 -35.10 -7.76 97.69
C TYR A 567 -35.62 -6.60 96.85
N TYR A 568 -36.58 -5.82 97.38
CA TYR A 568 -37.10 -4.66 96.66
C TYR A 568 -36.02 -3.61 96.41
N LEU A 569 -35.25 -3.26 97.44
CA LEU A 569 -34.16 -2.29 97.33
C LEU A 569 -33.08 -2.78 96.35
N ALA A 570 -32.63 -4.03 96.48
CA ALA A 570 -31.62 -4.63 95.62
C ALA A 570 -32.05 -4.62 94.14
N ASN A 571 -33.27 -5.05 93.83
CA ASN A 571 -33.79 -5.09 92.46
C ASN A 571 -33.95 -3.69 91.86
N GLN A 572 -34.43 -2.71 92.64
CA GLN A 572 -34.59 -1.34 92.17
C GLN A 572 -33.26 -0.62 91.95
N LEU A 573 -32.23 -0.96 92.74
CA LEU A 573 -30.86 -0.49 92.52
C LEU A 573 -30.23 -1.19 91.31
N GLU A 574 -30.52 -2.48 91.09
CA GLU A 574 -30.08 -3.21 89.89
C GLU A 574 -30.57 -2.52 88.61
N ASP A 575 -31.86 -2.18 88.53
CA ASP A 575 -32.46 -1.54 87.35
C ASP A 575 -31.71 -0.25 86.99
N ILE A 576 -31.46 0.62 87.97
CA ILE A 576 -30.74 1.89 87.77
C ILE A 576 -29.25 1.68 87.49
N LEU A 577 -28.60 0.71 88.12
CA LEU A 577 -27.20 0.42 87.86
C LEU A 577 -27.00 -0.13 86.45
N VAL A 578 -27.86 -1.05 86.00
CA VAL A 578 -27.87 -1.61 84.64
C VAL A 578 -28.08 -0.51 83.60
N GLU A 579 -29.05 0.39 83.81
CA GLU A 579 -29.28 1.52 82.91
C GLU A 579 -28.08 2.47 82.87
N SER A 580 -27.54 2.82 84.04
CA SER A 580 -26.46 3.78 84.16
C SER A 580 -25.16 3.26 83.55
N VAL A 581 -24.81 1.99 83.76
CA VAL A 581 -23.60 1.39 83.18
C VAL A 581 -23.71 1.28 81.65
N LYS A 582 -24.90 0.95 81.10
CA LYS A 582 -25.13 1.02 79.64
C LYS A 582 -24.88 2.43 79.10
N SER A 583 -25.35 3.46 79.81
CA SER A 583 -25.16 4.86 79.41
C SER A 583 -23.68 5.25 79.40
N VAL A 584 -22.93 4.89 80.45
CA VAL A 584 -21.48 5.15 80.54
C VAL A 584 -20.74 4.45 79.40
N ASN A 585 -21.03 3.18 79.15
CA ASN A 585 -20.39 2.40 78.10
C ASN A 585 -20.69 2.95 76.70
N ALA A 586 -21.95 3.28 76.41
CA ALA A 586 -22.33 3.90 75.14
C ALA A 586 -21.69 5.28 74.94
N GLY A 587 -21.52 6.06 76.01
CA GLY A 587 -20.80 7.33 76.00
C GLY A 587 -19.33 7.13 75.63
N PHE A 588 -18.67 6.15 76.24
CA PHE A 588 -17.27 5.80 75.96
C PHE A 588 -17.07 5.36 74.50
N PHE A 589 -17.81 4.36 74.02
CA PHE A 589 -17.63 3.82 72.67
C PHE A 589 -17.93 4.85 71.57
N ARG A 590 -18.91 5.73 71.78
CA ARG A 590 -19.19 6.84 70.85
C ARG A 590 -17.97 7.76 70.71
N ARG A 591 -17.37 8.18 71.82
CA ARG A 591 -16.17 9.03 71.82
C ARG A 591 -14.96 8.31 71.25
N LEU A 592 -14.80 7.01 71.54
CA LEU A 592 -13.73 6.17 70.99
C LEU A 592 -13.80 6.12 69.46
N VAL A 593 -14.97 5.85 68.88
CA VAL A 593 -15.17 5.85 67.42
C VAL A 593 -14.84 7.20 66.81
N GLU A 594 -15.28 8.31 67.42
CA GLU A 594 -14.96 9.66 66.95
C GLU A 594 -13.46 9.97 66.98
N LYS A 595 -12.74 9.52 68.02
CA LYS A 595 -11.28 9.67 68.11
C LYS A 595 -10.56 8.83 67.06
N VAL A 596 -10.97 7.57 66.88
CA VAL A 596 -10.44 6.68 65.83
C VAL A 596 -10.58 7.31 64.44
N ARG A 597 -11.74 7.88 64.11
CA ARG A 597 -11.99 8.55 62.81
C ARG A 597 -11.05 9.73 62.53
N LYS A 598 -10.51 10.38 63.56
CA LYS A 598 -9.64 11.56 63.43
C LYS A 598 -8.16 11.23 63.23
N THR A 599 -7.77 9.97 63.41
CA THR A 599 -6.37 9.53 63.34
C THR A 599 -5.85 9.41 61.92
N GLU A 600 -4.52 9.46 61.75
CA GLU A 600 -3.88 9.28 60.44
C GLU A 600 -4.00 7.85 59.92
N TYR A 601 -3.84 6.82 60.77
CA TYR A 601 -4.00 5.43 60.34
C TYR A 601 -5.39 5.15 59.76
N TYR A 602 -6.45 5.79 60.29
CA TYR A 602 -7.82 5.63 59.78
C TYR A 602 -7.99 6.23 58.38
N ARG A 603 -7.37 7.38 58.11
CA ARG A 603 -7.35 7.99 56.77
C ARG A 603 -6.47 7.19 55.80
N LYS A 604 -5.32 6.71 56.27
CA LYS A 604 -4.41 5.84 55.51
C LYS A 604 -5.15 4.58 55.07
N LEU A 605 -5.88 3.94 55.98
CA LEU A 605 -6.64 2.73 55.69
C LEU A 605 -7.77 2.97 54.67
N ASN A 606 -8.51 4.09 54.76
CA ASN A 606 -9.48 4.49 53.74
C ASN A 606 -8.87 4.77 52.36
N ARG A 607 -7.66 5.35 52.31
CA ARG A 607 -6.94 5.54 51.03
C ARG A 607 -6.46 4.23 50.42
N LEU A 608 -6.04 3.28 51.26
CA LEU A 608 -5.49 2.00 50.81
C LEU A 608 -6.59 1.00 50.39
N LEU A 609 -7.69 0.93 51.14
CA LEU A 609 -8.74 -0.09 50.95
C LEU A 609 -10.05 0.47 50.35
N GLY A 610 -10.19 1.80 50.26
CA GLY A 610 -11.44 2.46 49.86
C GLY A 610 -12.54 2.44 50.93
N ASN A 611 -12.25 1.92 52.13
CA ASN A 611 -13.16 1.83 53.28
C ASN A 611 -12.37 1.74 54.60
N ASP A 612 -13.04 1.58 55.73
CA ASP A 612 -12.46 1.51 57.08
C ASP A 612 -11.96 0.11 57.49
N GLY A 613 -11.94 -0.87 56.58
CA GLY A 613 -11.53 -2.24 56.88
C GLY A 613 -12.44 -2.95 57.87
N GLY A 614 -13.65 -2.43 58.12
CA GLY A 614 -14.59 -2.95 59.10
C GLY A 614 -14.28 -2.58 60.55
N LEU A 615 -13.37 -1.62 60.80
CA LEU A 615 -13.01 -1.18 62.14
C LEU A 615 -14.21 -0.68 62.95
N GLU A 616 -15.05 0.17 62.39
CA GLU A 616 -16.21 0.71 63.09
C GLU A 616 -17.24 -0.39 63.42
N LYS A 617 -17.44 -1.32 62.48
CA LYS A 617 -18.30 -2.48 62.71
C LYS A 617 -17.78 -3.30 63.89
N ARG A 618 -16.47 -3.55 63.94
CA ARG A 618 -15.86 -4.34 65.02
C ARG A 618 -15.91 -3.64 66.37
N LEU A 619 -15.72 -2.31 66.41
CA LEU A 619 -15.89 -1.53 67.64
C LEU A 619 -17.33 -1.57 68.16
N LYS A 620 -18.31 -1.56 67.26
CA LYS A 620 -19.74 -1.69 67.62
C LYS A 620 -20.10 -3.09 68.14
N GLU A 621 -19.51 -4.13 67.55
CA GLU A 621 -19.63 -5.50 68.07
C GLU A 621 -19.02 -5.59 69.49
N LEU A 622 -17.83 -5.00 69.68
CA LEU A 622 -17.15 -4.95 70.98
C LEU A 622 -17.97 -4.18 72.03
N GLU A 623 -18.61 -3.07 71.66
CA GLU A 623 -19.51 -2.33 72.55
C GLU A 623 -20.64 -3.22 73.09
N ALA A 624 -21.22 -4.08 72.23
CA ALA A 624 -22.26 -5.01 72.63
C ALA A 624 -21.74 -6.10 73.58
N GLU A 625 -20.56 -6.65 73.31
CA GLU A 625 -19.89 -7.65 74.17
C GLU A 625 -19.60 -7.05 75.56
N VAL A 626 -19.02 -5.84 75.61
CA VAL A 626 -18.73 -5.13 76.87
C VAL A 626 -20.01 -4.79 77.63
N ASN A 627 -21.06 -4.35 76.95
CA ASN A 627 -22.36 -4.11 77.57
C ASN A 627 -22.91 -5.37 78.25
N GLN A 628 -22.83 -6.54 77.61
CA GLN A 628 -23.31 -7.78 78.22
C GLN A 628 -22.53 -8.13 79.49
N ALA A 629 -21.21 -8.01 79.46
CA ALA A 629 -20.36 -8.27 80.62
C ALA A 629 -20.65 -7.31 81.77
N LEU A 630 -20.80 -6.02 81.47
CA LEU A 630 -21.10 -4.99 82.45
C LEU A 630 -22.48 -5.16 83.10
N ILE A 631 -23.50 -5.55 82.33
CA ILE A 631 -24.83 -5.88 82.87
C ILE A 631 -24.71 -7.05 83.84
N ALA A 632 -24.02 -8.13 83.47
CA ALA A 632 -23.84 -9.29 84.35
C ALA A 632 -23.15 -8.91 85.68
N MET A 633 -22.16 -8.01 85.62
CA MET A 633 -21.49 -7.48 86.80
C MET A 633 -22.42 -6.61 87.67
N ALA A 634 -23.21 -5.73 87.07
CA ALA A 634 -24.18 -4.89 87.79
C ALA A 634 -25.19 -5.74 88.58
N LYS A 635 -25.75 -6.78 87.94
CA LYS A 635 -26.67 -7.72 88.59
C LYS A 635 -26.01 -8.42 89.77
N THR A 636 -24.80 -8.92 89.56
CA THR A 636 -24.04 -9.63 90.60
C THR A 636 -23.70 -8.71 91.78
N GLU A 637 -23.44 -7.42 91.53
CA GLU A 637 -23.16 -6.45 92.59
C GLU A 637 -24.41 -6.17 93.43
N CYS A 638 -25.56 -5.93 92.80
CA CYS A 638 -26.80 -5.63 93.52
C CYS A 638 -27.38 -6.83 94.28
N ASP A 639 -27.20 -8.05 93.77
CA ASP A 639 -27.59 -9.29 94.46
C ASP A 639 -26.91 -9.44 95.83
N ARG A 640 -25.71 -8.86 96.01
CA ARG A 640 -25.00 -8.86 97.30
C ARG A 640 -25.77 -8.12 98.40
N TYR A 641 -26.62 -7.15 98.06
CA TYR A 641 -27.38 -6.37 99.05
C TYR A 641 -28.53 -7.15 99.67
N VAL A 642 -28.97 -8.26 99.06
CA VAL A 642 -29.96 -9.18 99.65
C VAL A 642 -29.36 -9.96 100.81
N ARG A 643 -28.05 -10.23 100.76
CA ARG A 643 -27.39 -11.07 101.75
C ARG A 643 -27.18 -10.29 103.05
N GLU A 644 -27.71 -10.83 104.16
CA GLU A 644 -27.43 -10.30 105.49
C GLU A 644 -25.92 -10.22 105.75
N SER A 645 -25.46 -9.02 106.12
CA SER A 645 -24.09 -8.81 106.53
C SER A 645 -23.93 -9.19 108.01
N PRO A 646 -22.91 -9.97 108.39
CA PRO A 646 -22.60 -10.22 109.81
C PRO A 646 -22.45 -8.92 110.61
N LYS A 647 -21.98 -7.85 109.94
CA LYS A 647 -21.82 -6.52 110.53
C LYS A 647 -23.12 -5.92 111.04
N PHE A 648 -24.27 -6.35 110.50
CA PHE A 648 -25.57 -5.89 110.97
C PHE A 648 -25.70 -6.11 112.48
N TYR A 649 -25.14 -7.21 113.01
CA TYR A 649 -25.22 -7.58 114.43
C TYR A 649 -24.06 -7.07 115.30
N ASP A 650 -23.16 -6.24 114.75
CA ASP A 650 -22.03 -5.69 115.51
C ASP A 650 -22.50 -4.69 116.59
N GLU A 651 -21.70 -4.53 117.65
CA GLU A 651 -21.99 -3.51 118.67
C GLU A 651 -21.95 -2.09 118.06
N GLY A 652 -23.10 -1.42 118.01
CA GLY A 652 -23.23 -0.02 117.58
C GLY A 652 -23.95 0.23 116.25
N THR A 653 -24.46 -0.80 115.57
CA THR A 653 -25.21 -0.66 114.30
C THR A 653 -26.71 -0.41 114.50
N PHE A 654 -27.42 -1.32 115.18
CA PHE A 654 -28.80 -1.13 115.62
C PHE A 654 -28.97 -1.61 117.06
N SER A 655 -29.92 -1.02 117.80
CA SER A 655 -30.17 -1.45 119.17
C SER A 655 -30.89 -2.80 119.19
N ILE A 656 -30.19 -3.86 119.60
CA ILE A 656 -30.80 -5.19 119.87
C ILE A 656 -32.01 -5.04 120.81
N TYR A 657 -31.94 -4.09 121.73
CA TYR A 657 -33.08 -3.75 122.58
C TYR A 657 -34.26 -3.18 121.76
N GLN A 658 -34.03 -2.20 120.88
CA GLN A 658 -35.09 -1.68 120.00
C GLN A 658 -35.65 -2.77 119.10
N PHE A 659 -34.82 -3.64 118.50
CA PHE A 659 -35.30 -4.76 117.68
C PHE A 659 -36.18 -5.73 118.46
N ARG A 660 -35.82 -6.07 119.70
CA ARG A 660 -36.66 -6.88 120.59
C ARG A 660 -37.99 -6.20 120.92
N GLN A 661 -37.99 -4.88 121.16
CA GLN A 661 -39.23 -4.12 121.39
C GLN A 661 -40.10 -4.07 120.13
N THR A 662 -39.51 -3.83 118.96
CA THR A 662 -40.20 -3.88 117.67
C THR A 662 -40.76 -5.28 117.40
N LEU A 663 -40.03 -6.34 117.72
CA LEU A 663 -40.51 -7.73 117.60
C LEU A 663 -41.69 -8.01 118.55
N LEU A 664 -41.65 -7.52 119.78
CA LEU A 664 -42.77 -7.61 120.73
C LEU A 664 -43.99 -6.82 120.24
N GLN A 665 -43.78 -5.61 119.72
CA GLN A 665 -44.84 -4.77 119.18
C GLN A 665 -45.50 -5.43 117.96
N THR A 666 -44.70 -5.89 117.00
CA THR A 666 -45.19 -6.53 115.76
C THR A 666 -45.84 -7.90 115.99
N SER A 667 -45.52 -8.59 117.08
CA SER A 667 -46.15 -9.88 117.44
C SER A 667 -47.42 -9.76 118.28
N SER A 668 -47.78 -8.55 118.72
CA SER A 668 -48.93 -8.32 119.61
C SER A 668 -50.30 -8.50 118.93
N SER A 669 -50.36 -8.48 117.59
CA SER A 669 -51.60 -8.70 116.83
C SER A 669 -51.32 -9.38 115.48
N TYR A 670 -52.32 -10.08 114.95
CA TYR A 670 -52.28 -10.67 113.60
C TYR A 670 -52.67 -9.66 112.49
N ASP A 671 -52.97 -8.40 112.84
CA ASP A 671 -53.35 -7.34 111.91
C ASP A 671 -52.11 -6.56 111.42
N VAL A 672 -52.15 -6.08 110.18
CA VAL A 672 -51.13 -5.22 109.54
C VAL A 672 -50.82 -3.99 110.39
N LYS A 673 -51.79 -3.53 111.17
CA LYS A 673 -51.69 -2.32 111.98
C LYS A 673 -50.49 -2.33 112.94
N ALA A 674 -50.21 -3.47 113.60
CA ALA A 674 -49.08 -3.56 114.53
C ALA A 674 -47.71 -3.44 113.85
N ILE A 675 -47.63 -3.81 112.57
CA ILE A 675 -46.41 -3.73 111.75
C ILE A 675 -46.24 -2.32 111.17
N VAL A 676 -47.34 -1.68 110.77
CA VAL A 676 -47.34 -0.27 110.33
C VAL A 676 -47.01 0.67 111.49
N ASP A 677 -47.56 0.43 112.69
CA ASP A 677 -47.24 1.23 113.88
C ASP A 677 -45.76 1.13 114.29
N ALA A 678 -45.07 0.06 113.87
CA ALA A 678 -43.64 -0.17 114.11
C ALA A 678 -42.74 0.34 112.97
N GLU A 679 -43.31 0.93 111.91
CA GLU A 679 -42.60 1.36 110.70
C GLU A 679 -41.39 2.28 110.95
N PRO A 680 -41.41 3.26 111.86
CA PRO A 680 -40.24 4.11 112.13
C PRO A 680 -39.03 3.31 112.63
N ALA A 681 -39.24 2.27 113.43
CA ALA A 681 -38.18 1.42 113.93
C ALA A 681 -37.71 0.43 112.85
N ILE A 682 -38.63 -0.08 112.02
CA ILE A 682 -38.31 -0.99 110.91
C ILE A 682 -37.52 -0.27 109.81
N ARG A 683 -37.80 1.01 109.54
CA ARG A 683 -37.03 1.85 108.61
C ARG A 683 -35.62 2.17 109.09
N GLN A 684 -35.38 2.11 110.40
CA GLN A 684 -34.08 2.38 110.99
C GLN A 684 -33.16 1.15 110.95
N PHE A 685 -33.75 -0.07 110.96
CA PHE A 685 -33.05 -1.32 110.69
C PHE A 685 -32.73 -1.44 109.21
#